data_AF-A0A0E0LDV0-F1
#
_entry.id   AF-A0A0E0LDV0-F1
#
_cell.length_a   1.000
_cell.length_b   1.000
_cell.length_c   1.000
_cell.angle_alpha   90.00
_cell.angle_beta   90.00
_cell.angle_gamma   90.00
#
_symmetry.space_group_name_H-M   'P 1'
#
loop_
_entity.id
_entity.type
_entity.pdbx_description
1 polymer ?
#
loop_
_entity_poly.entity_id
_entity_poly.type
_entity_poly.pdbx_seq_one_letter_code
_entity_poly.pdbx_strand_id
1 'polypeptide(L)'
;MAHDAKMADVSHGYVYLALALVALLGVLLTKRRRTATAQRLPPGPWQLPVIGSLHHLVGQLPHHAMRDLARRHGPVMMLRLGEVPTLVVSSPEAAQEVLKTHDTVFATRALSATVIAGTRGGRDIAFAPYGDYWRQLRKIAVTELLSAPRVLSFRSIREEEVAATLRTVAAAAADGRAVEMRAALCALVADSTSRAVVGDRCKESDALIRAFDRSMELASGFNPADLWPSSRLAGLLSGGLREIEAHLHTVLGILDRLIEKRLQKKTAPSSAAGENILDVLLRIHKEGGGLQFPLDMDSIKLIIADLFSGGGETVATLLVWAMAELIRNPMAMQKATAEVRRAFAPAGAVSEGKGALGELRYLHLVIKEASRLHPPAPFLLPRECSEPCQVLGYDVPRGTQVLVNAWAIGRDERFWPGGGSPEEFRPERFEDGGEAVDLRGNNFQLLPFGAGRRMCPGLAFALANIELTLASLLFHFDWEVPGMADPAKFDMTETMGITARRKGDLLLRPVLRMPVPGMAVWPVRHGPAQALPGLGRLQSGWHGSTYTSGRTVPAHGLHTRPSKIRAVPGRPEGTTLLHKKKKELAHMHACTTSATTLGWAIAEMIRKPAVMQKATAEARQAFATAGVVSEGALGELRYLQLVIRETLRLHPPAPLLVPRECREPCQVLGYDVPRGAQVLVNVWALGRDARYWPGGSPEEFRPERFDDGEAAAAVDFKGADFELLPADVPRDGFALASLLFHFDWEEPSLTDPAGFDMAEAFGITVRRKAHLVLRPILRLAVPGVS
;
A
#
# COMPACT_ATOMS: atom_id res chain seq x y z
N MET A 1 50.20 -54.03 -8.24
CA MET A 1 49.76 -53.07 -7.19
C MET A 1 50.44 -51.70 -7.28
N ALA A 2 51.78 -51.57 -7.27
CA ALA A 2 52.42 -50.25 -7.42
C ALA A 2 52.38 -49.67 -8.86
N HIS A 3 52.21 -50.53 -9.88
CA HIS A 3 52.15 -50.10 -11.29
C HIS A 3 50.75 -49.60 -11.72
N ASP A 4 49.68 -50.08 -11.08
CA ASP A 4 48.30 -49.68 -11.36
C ASP A 4 47.94 -48.32 -10.72
N ALA A 5 48.54 -48.01 -9.56
CA ALA A 5 48.34 -46.72 -8.88
C ALA A 5 48.92 -45.54 -9.68
N LYS A 6 50.01 -45.75 -10.44
CA LYS A 6 50.62 -44.72 -11.30
C LYS A 6 49.83 -44.44 -12.57
N MET A 7 49.13 -45.44 -13.14
CA MET A 7 48.29 -45.22 -14.31
C MET A 7 46.98 -44.50 -13.97
N ALA A 8 46.47 -44.68 -12.75
CA ALA A 8 45.30 -43.94 -12.27
C ALA A 8 45.60 -42.45 -12.09
N ASP A 9 46.77 -42.06 -11.62
CA ASP A 9 47.11 -40.64 -11.40
C ASP A 9 47.29 -39.86 -12.72
N VAL A 10 47.83 -40.54 -13.74
CA VAL A 10 48.02 -40.00 -15.09
C VAL A 10 46.68 -39.80 -15.82
N SER A 11 45.69 -40.67 -15.61
CA SER A 11 44.37 -40.54 -16.24
C SER A 11 43.55 -39.37 -15.69
N HIS A 12 43.69 -39.04 -14.41
CA HIS A 12 43.06 -37.85 -13.82
C HIS A 12 43.68 -36.56 -14.37
N GLY A 13 45.00 -36.53 -14.59
CA GLY A 13 45.70 -35.40 -15.21
C GLY A 13 45.16 -35.03 -16.59
N TYR A 14 44.85 -36.03 -17.44
CA TYR A 14 44.26 -35.78 -18.77
C TYR A 14 42.83 -35.25 -18.70
N VAL A 15 42.04 -35.67 -17.70
CA VAL A 15 40.68 -35.15 -17.47
C VAL A 15 40.74 -33.68 -17.04
N TYR A 16 41.62 -33.32 -16.11
CA TYR A 16 41.81 -31.93 -15.69
C TYR A 16 42.36 -31.05 -16.82
N LEU A 17 43.28 -31.56 -17.63
CA LEU A 17 43.81 -30.86 -18.80
C LEU A 17 42.75 -30.66 -19.89
N ALA A 18 41.91 -31.67 -20.14
CA ALA A 18 40.78 -31.56 -21.07
C ALA A 18 39.74 -30.54 -20.58
N LEU A 19 39.40 -30.54 -19.29
CA LEU A 19 38.52 -29.53 -18.68
C LEU A 19 39.11 -28.13 -18.79
N ALA A 20 40.42 -27.97 -18.55
CA ALA A 20 41.11 -26.69 -18.69
C ALA A 20 41.16 -26.21 -20.15
N LEU A 21 41.37 -27.11 -21.12
CA LEU A 21 41.35 -26.81 -22.55
C LEU A 21 39.95 -26.45 -23.05
N VAL A 22 38.89 -27.12 -22.58
CA VAL A 22 37.50 -26.77 -22.89
C VAL A 22 37.15 -25.40 -22.29
N ALA A 23 37.59 -25.12 -21.06
CA ALA A 23 37.44 -23.79 -20.45
C ALA A 23 38.18 -22.70 -21.25
N LEU A 24 39.42 -22.97 -21.66
CA LEU A 24 40.23 -22.06 -22.48
C LEU A 24 39.60 -21.84 -23.86
N LEU A 25 39.08 -22.89 -24.51
CA LEU A 25 38.39 -22.81 -25.78
C LEU A 25 37.10 -22.00 -25.65
N GLY A 26 36.37 -22.16 -24.54
CA GLY A 26 35.21 -21.31 -24.19
C GLY A 26 35.58 -19.83 -24.04
N VAL A 27 36.72 -19.53 -23.41
CA VAL A 27 37.27 -18.16 -23.29
C VAL A 27 37.69 -17.59 -24.65
N LEU A 28 38.28 -18.40 -25.52
CA LEU A 28 38.73 -17.98 -26.85
C LEU A 28 37.56 -17.79 -27.82
N LEU A 29 36.52 -18.63 -27.73
CA LEU A 29 35.31 -18.52 -28.56
C LEU A 29 34.44 -17.33 -28.14
N THR A 30 34.41 -16.98 -26.85
CA THR A 30 33.72 -15.77 -26.36
C THR A 30 34.43 -14.47 -26.73
N LYS A 31 35.75 -14.50 -26.99
CA LYS A 31 36.50 -13.34 -27.51
C LYS A 31 36.17 -12.98 -28.97
N ARG A 32 35.48 -13.82 -29.74
CA ARG A 32 35.38 -13.67 -31.21
C ARG A 32 34.11 -13.01 -31.76
N ARG A 33 33.33 -12.29 -30.96
CA ARG A 33 32.25 -11.42 -31.47
C ARG A 33 32.08 -10.15 -30.65
N ARG A 34 32.77 -9.07 -31.02
CA ARG A 34 32.30 -7.69 -30.77
C ARG A 34 32.84 -6.74 -31.86
N THR A 35 32.13 -6.67 -32.98
CA THR A 35 31.96 -5.39 -33.69
C THR A 35 30.62 -4.84 -33.21
N ALA A 36 30.65 -4.07 -32.12
CA ALA A 36 29.52 -3.30 -31.65
C ALA A 36 30.03 -1.88 -31.42
N THR A 37 29.27 -0.89 -31.87
CA THR A 37 29.40 0.52 -31.45
C THR A 37 29.64 0.56 -29.94
N ALA A 38 30.61 1.36 -29.48
CA ALA A 38 31.06 1.36 -28.10
C ALA A 38 29.95 1.83 -27.15
N GLN A 39 29.12 0.89 -26.68
CA GLN A 39 28.10 1.14 -25.67
C GLN A 39 28.78 1.49 -24.35
N ARG A 40 28.33 2.58 -23.73
CA ARG A 40 28.80 3.03 -22.41
C ARG A 40 28.03 2.29 -21.32
N LEU A 41 28.28 0.99 -21.19
CA LEU A 41 27.63 0.17 -20.17
C LEU A 41 28.03 0.62 -18.75
N PRO A 42 27.15 0.44 -17.75
CA PRO A 42 27.50 0.68 -16.36
C PRO A 42 28.74 -0.12 -15.93
N PRO A 43 29.58 0.44 -15.06
CA PRO A 43 30.73 -0.27 -14.52
C PRO A 43 30.30 -1.53 -13.76
N GLY A 44 31.21 -2.49 -13.59
CA GLY A 44 30.93 -3.70 -12.86
C GLY A 44 32.19 -4.49 -12.54
N PRO A 45 32.11 -5.46 -11.63
CA PRO A 45 33.21 -6.35 -11.33
C PRO A 45 33.52 -7.24 -12.53
N TRP A 46 34.73 -7.80 -12.54
CA TRP A 46 35.14 -8.78 -13.55
C TRP A 46 34.26 -10.04 -13.49
N GLN A 47 34.14 -10.70 -14.63
CA GLN A 47 33.19 -11.81 -14.85
C GLN A 47 33.94 -13.08 -15.21
N LEU A 48 33.51 -14.21 -14.65
CA LEU A 48 33.98 -15.54 -15.06
C LEU A 48 33.12 -16.08 -16.21
N PRO A 49 33.68 -16.93 -17.09
CA PRO A 49 32.88 -17.65 -18.08
C PRO A 49 31.75 -18.44 -17.42
N VAL A 50 30.61 -18.54 -18.08
CA VAL A 50 29.41 -19.29 -17.67
C VAL A 50 28.68 -18.72 -16.45
N ILE A 51 29.36 -18.48 -15.32
CA ILE A 51 28.74 -18.04 -14.06
C ILE A 51 28.67 -16.51 -13.91
N GLY A 52 29.42 -15.76 -14.73
CA GLY A 52 29.46 -14.30 -14.67
C GLY A 52 29.99 -13.79 -13.33
N SER A 53 29.21 -12.93 -12.68
CA SER A 53 29.52 -12.24 -11.43
C SER A 53 29.05 -13.02 -10.18
N LEU A 54 28.46 -14.21 -10.30
CA LEU A 54 27.89 -14.95 -9.15
C LEU A 54 28.90 -15.23 -8.03
N HIS A 55 30.16 -15.47 -8.38
CA HIS A 55 31.24 -15.74 -7.43
C HIS A 55 31.50 -14.58 -6.45
N HIS A 56 31.12 -13.34 -6.79
CA HIS A 56 31.23 -12.19 -5.88
C HIS A 56 30.15 -12.16 -4.80
N LEU A 57 29.10 -12.98 -4.95
CA LEU A 57 27.96 -13.04 -4.01
C LEU A 57 28.08 -14.22 -3.04
N VAL A 58 29.05 -15.10 -3.23
CA VAL A 58 29.21 -16.32 -2.42
C VAL A 58 29.66 -15.95 -1.00
N GLY A 59 29.00 -16.53 -0.01
CA GLY A 59 29.35 -16.37 1.41
C GLY A 59 28.74 -15.15 2.09
N GLN A 60 27.90 -14.36 1.41
CA GLN A 60 27.18 -13.22 1.97
C GLN A 60 25.73 -13.18 1.46
N LEU A 61 24.89 -12.39 2.13
CA LEU A 61 23.55 -12.11 1.63
C LEU A 61 23.65 -11.26 0.34
N PRO A 62 22.89 -11.58 -0.73
CA PRO A 62 23.06 -10.90 -2.02
C PRO A 62 22.90 -9.38 -1.96
N HIS A 63 21.97 -8.84 -1.16
CA HIS A 63 21.78 -7.39 -1.00
C HIS A 63 22.93 -6.69 -0.28
N HIS A 64 23.62 -7.38 0.63
CA HIS A 64 24.84 -6.88 1.28
C HIS A 64 26.03 -6.92 0.31
N ALA A 65 26.26 -8.06 -0.35
CA ALA A 65 27.33 -8.22 -1.31
C ALA A 65 27.21 -7.20 -2.46
N MET A 66 26.00 -6.99 -2.96
CA MET A 66 25.74 -6.00 -4.01
C MET A 66 25.89 -4.55 -3.53
N ARG A 67 25.58 -4.23 -2.25
CA ARG A 67 25.93 -2.92 -1.66
C ARG A 67 27.44 -2.71 -1.67
N ASP A 68 28.22 -3.71 -1.24
CA ASP A 68 29.68 -3.59 -1.15
C ASP A 68 30.37 -3.52 -2.52
N LEU A 69 29.78 -4.18 -3.51
CA LEU A 69 30.17 -4.00 -4.92
C LEU A 69 29.81 -2.59 -5.41
N ALA A 70 28.60 -2.09 -5.13
CA ALA A 70 28.18 -0.75 -5.54
C ALA A 70 29.06 0.35 -4.94
N ARG A 71 29.55 0.20 -3.70
CA ARG A 71 30.53 1.14 -3.11
C ARG A 71 31.85 1.23 -3.90
N ARG A 72 32.23 0.17 -4.61
CA ARG A 72 33.47 0.11 -5.42
C ARG A 72 33.25 0.50 -6.88
N HIS A 73 32.08 0.17 -7.43
CA HIS A 73 31.79 0.34 -8.86
C HIS A 73 30.90 1.54 -9.18
N GLY A 74 30.17 2.07 -8.20
CA GLY A 74 29.29 3.23 -8.36
C GLY A 74 27.81 2.91 -8.08
N PRO A 75 26.95 3.95 -8.11
CA PRO A 75 25.54 3.87 -7.74
C PRO A 75 24.69 3.02 -8.70
N VAL A 76 25.19 2.80 -9.92
CA VAL A 76 24.61 1.93 -10.94
C VAL A 76 25.72 1.00 -11.41
N MET A 77 25.50 -0.31 -11.30
CA MET A 77 26.48 -1.31 -11.74
C MET A 77 25.85 -2.42 -12.56
N MET A 78 26.63 -2.97 -13.49
CA MET A 78 26.23 -4.10 -14.34
C MET A 78 26.84 -5.40 -13.82
N LEU A 79 25.98 -6.34 -13.45
CA LEU A 79 26.34 -7.72 -13.10
C LEU A 79 25.86 -8.68 -14.19
N ARG A 80 26.46 -9.86 -14.23
CA ARG A 80 25.95 -10.98 -15.02
C ARG A 80 25.70 -12.18 -14.12
N LEU A 81 24.44 -12.51 -13.85
CA LEU A 81 24.06 -13.60 -12.96
C LEU A 81 23.81 -14.85 -13.82
N GLY A 82 24.83 -15.72 -13.93
CA GLY A 82 24.83 -16.79 -14.92
C GLY A 82 24.84 -16.21 -16.33
N GLU A 83 23.74 -16.38 -17.06
CA GLU A 83 23.52 -15.78 -18.38
C GLU A 83 22.85 -14.39 -18.30
N VAL A 84 22.12 -14.09 -17.21
CA VAL A 84 21.19 -12.97 -17.10
C VAL A 84 21.91 -11.62 -16.85
N PRO A 85 21.81 -10.64 -17.76
CA PRO A 85 22.34 -9.30 -17.52
C PRO A 85 21.48 -8.57 -16.47
N THR A 86 22.14 -8.06 -15.42
CA THR A 86 21.47 -7.46 -14.25
C THR A 86 22.07 -6.10 -13.92
N LEU A 87 21.27 -5.05 -14.05
CA LEU A 87 21.53 -3.72 -13.54
C LEU A 87 21.20 -3.66 -12.05
N VAL A 88 22.14 -3.26 -11.22
CA VAL A 88 21.90 -2.99 -9.80
C VAL A 88 21.91 -1.49 -9.55
N VAL A 89 20.83 -1.01 -8.94
CA VAL A 89 20.59 0.40 -8.61
C VAL A 89 20.68 0.58 -7.10
N SER A 90 21.61 1.41 -6.64
CA SER A 90 21.95 1.55 -5.21
C SER A 90 22.00 3.00 -4.71
N SER A 91 21.47 3.98 -5.46
CA SER A 91 21.30 5.36 -4.97
C SER A 91 19.90 5.91 -5.27
N PRO A 92 19.43 6.92 -4.52
CA PRO A 92 18.17 7.61 -4.77
C PRO A 92 18.04 8.18 -6.18
N GLU A 93 19.09 8.80 -6.72
CA GLU A 93 19.07 9.40 -8.07
C GLU A 93 18.83 8.33 -9.14
N ALA A 94 19.59 7.25 -9.07
CA ALA A 94 19.44 6.14 -9.99
C ALA A 94 18.08 5.46 -9.85
N ALA A 95 17.58 5.31 -8.62
CA ALA A 95 16.24 4.79 -8.36
C ALA A 95 15.15 5.73 -8.91
N GLN A 96 15.34 7.04 -8.82
CA GLN A 96 14.43 8.03 -9.41
C GLN A 96 14.39 7.94 -10.92
N GLU A 97 15.55 7.81 -11.58
CA GLU A 97 15.59 7.63 -13.03
C GLU A 97 14.87 6.35 -13.47
N VAL A 98 15.11 5.22 -12.79
CA VAL A 98 14.48 3.94 -13.13
C VAL A 98 12.99 3.91 -12.80
N LEU A 99 12.59 4.41 -11.64
CA LEU A 99 11.23 4.22 -11.12
C LEU A 99 10.27 5.38 -11.44
N LYS A 100 10.78 6.56 -11.82
CA LYS A 100 9.98 7.76 -12.11
C LYS A 100 10.27 8.33 -13.49
N THR A 101 11.52 8.63 -13.83
CA THR A 101 11.86 9.28 -15.11
C THR A 101 11.61 8.35 -16.30
N HIS A 102 12.05 7.10 -16.19
CA HIS A 102 11.89 6.04 -17.19
C HIS A 102 10.87 5.00 -16.72
N ASP A 103 9.83 5.42 -15.99
CA ASP A 103 8.93 4.52 -15.28
C ASP A 103 8.21 3.51 -16.20
N THR A 104 7.90 3.89 -17.44
CA THR A 104 7.28 3.04 -18.46
C THR A 104 8.25 2.00 -18.99
N VAL A 105 9.50 2.39 -19.26
CA VAL A 105 10.57 1.50 -19.77
C VAL A 105 10.90 0.41 -18.76
N PHE A 106 10.87 0.74 -17.48
CA PHE A 106 11.12 -0.21 -16.38
C PHE A 106 9.82 -0.68 -15.69
N ALA A 107 8.65 -0.49 -16.30
CA ALA A 107 7.38 -0.90 -15.71
C ALA A 107 7.17 -2.41 -15.80
N THR A 108 7.80 -3.11 -16.74
CA THR A 108 7.61 -4.57 -16.89
C THR A 108 8.50 -5.35 -15.91
N ARG A 109 8.16 -6.63 -15.69
CA ARG A 109 8.83 -7.51 -14.73
C ARG A 109 9.76 -8.45 -15.46
N ALA A 110 10.92 -8.70 -14.86
CA ALA A 110 11.79 -9.79 -15.29
C ALA A 110 11.13 -11.11 -14.87
N LEU A 111 10.75 -11.93 -15.84
CA LEU A 111 10.08 -13.21 -15.59
C LEU A 111 11.09 -14.34 -15.70
N SER A 112 11.57 -14.80 -14.55
CA SER A 112 12.41 -16.00 -14.47
C SER A 112 11.58 -17.26 -14.76
N ALA A 113 12.23 -18.39 -15.04
CA ALA A 113 11.54 -19.63 -15.36
C ALA A 113 10.65 -20.09 -14.19
N THR A 114 11.13 -19.94 -12.95
CA THR A 114 10.33 -20.25 -11.76
C THR A 114 9.14 -19.30 -11.57
N VAL A 115 9.32 -18.00 -11.83
CA VAL A 115 8.22 -17.03 -11.76
C VAL A 115 7.17 -17.34 -12.82
N ILE A 116 7.57 -17.67 -14.05
CA ILE A 116 6.65 -18.07 -15.12
C ILE A 116 5.83 -19.28 -14.69
N ALA A 117 6.47 -20.32 -14.16
CA ALA A 117 5.81 -21.53 -13.69
C ALA A 117 4.87 -21.24 -12.50
N GLY A 118 5.31 -20.44 -11.53
CA GLY A 118 4.55 -20.11 -10.32
C GLY A 118 3.40 -19.11 -10.51
N THR A 119 3.36 -18.37 -11.63
CA THR A 119 2.34 -17.32 -11.87
C THR A 119 1.54 -17.55 -13.16
N ARG A 120 1.68 -18.73 -13.77
CA ARG A 120 1.10 -19.06 -15.09
C ARG A 120 1.46 -18.04 -16.18
N GLY A 121 2.71 -17.62 -16.21
CA GLY A 121 3.25 -16.64 -17.16
C GLY A 121 2.97 -15.19 -16.80
N GLY A 122 2.84 -14.85 -15.51
CA GLY A 122 2.56 -13.50 -15.04
C GLY A 122 1.09 -13.11 -15.25
N ARG A 123 0.16 -13.90 -14.71
CA ARG A 123 -1.28 -13.60 -14.76
C ARG A 123 -1.82 -13.02 -13.43
N ASP A 124 -0.92 -12.68 -12.54
CA ASP A 124 -1.10 -12.09 -11.22
C ASP A 124 -0.87 -10.55 -11.26
N ILE A 125 -1.03 -9.84 -10.15
CA ILE A 125 -0.82 -8.38 -10.09
C ILE A 125 0.67 -8.05 -10.00
N ALA A 126 1.44 -8.85 -9.25
CA ALA A 126 2.82 -8.57 -8.92
C ALA A 126 3.75 -8.74 -10.13
N PHE A 127 3.62 -9.85 -10.86
CA PHE A 127 4.52 -10.26 -11.93
C PHE A 127 3.98 -10.02 -13.36
N ALA A 128 2.69 -9.75 -13.56
CA ALA A 128 2.18 -9.54 -14.93
C ALA A 128 2.97 -8.50 -15.73
N PRO A 129 3.30 -8.77 -17.01
CA PRO A 129 3.98 -7.82 -17.89
C PRO A 129 3.23 -6.48 -17.97
N TYR A 130 3.98 -5.39 -18.15
CA TYR A 130 3.33 -4.08 -18.27
C TYR A 130 2.54 -3.99 -19.57
N GLY A 131 1.26 -3.63 -19.47
CA GLY A 131 0.33 -3.54 -20.58
C GLY A 131 -1.09 -3.29 -20.09
N ASP A 132 -2.07 -3.32 -20.98
CA ASP A 132 -3.48 -3.05 -20.62
C ASP A 132 -4.03 -4.05 -19.59
N TYR A 133 -3.66 -5.34 -19.71
CA TYR A 133 -4.05 -6.36 -18.75
C TYR A 133 -3.58 -6.02 -17.32
N TRP A 134 -2.28 -5.73 -17.15
CA TRP A 134 -1.77 -5.33 -15.85
C TRP A 134 -2.37 -4.00 -15.37
N ARG A 135 -2.56 -3.01 -16.25
CA ARG A 135 -3.24 -1.75 -15.88
C ARG A 135 -4.65 -2.00 -15.36
N GLN A 136 -5.38 -2.94 -15.97
CA GLN A 136 -6.71 -3.34 -15.52
C GLN A 136 -6.65 -4.02 -14.15
N LEU A 137 -5.75 -4.99 -13.94
CA LEU A 137 -5.56 -5.64 -12.65
C LEU A 137 -5.16 -4.64 -11.56
N ARG A 138 -4.24 -3.74 -11.89
CA ARG A 138 -3.78 -2.66 -11.01
C ARG A 138 -4.93 -1.75 -10.61
N LYS A 139 -5.78 -1.36 -11.56
CA LYS A 139 -6.97 -0.55 -11.31
C LYS A 139 -7.92 -1.26 -10.35
N ILE A 140 -8.25 -2.53 -10.61
CA ILE A 140 -9.10 -3.33 -9.72
C ILE A 140 -8.49 -3.37 -8.31
N ALA A 141 -7.19 -3.64 -8.19
CA ALA A 141 -6.51 -3.69 -6.91
C ALA A 141 -6.64 -2.38 -6.10
N VAL A 142 -6.39 -1.23 -6.73
CA VAL A 142 -6.38 0.07 -6.00
C VAL A 142 -7.77 0.67 -5.80
N THR A 143 -8.75 0.41 -6.67
CA THR A 143 -10.11 0.98 -6.51
C THR A 143 -11.04 0.07 -5.72
N GLU A 144 -10.98 -1.24 -5.96
CA GLU A 144 -11.96 -2.20 -5.42
C GLU A 144 -11.46 -2.94 -4.18
N LEU A 145 -10.19 -3.36 -4.18
CA LEU A 145 -9.66 -4.31 -3.21
C LEU A 145 -8.92 -3.66 -2.04
N LEU A 146 -8.12 -2.63 -2.33
CA LEU A 146 -7.16 -2.02 -1.40
C LEU A 146 -7.36 -0.49 -1.30
N SER A 147 -8.51 0.03 -1.71
CA SER A 147 -8.86 1.44 -1.52
C SER A 147 -9.01 1.76 -0.03
N ALA A 148 -8.80 3.04 0.35
CA ALA A 148 -8.91 3.45 1.75
C ALA A 148 -10.26 3.07 2.41
N PRO A 149 -11.43 3.27 1.76
CA PRO A 149 -12.71 2.83 2.31
C PRO A 149 -12.77 1.30 2.50
N ARG A 150 -12.20 0.53 1.56
CA ARG A 150 -12.18 -0.94 1.66
C ARG A 150 -11.28 -1.40 2.81
N VAL A 151 -10.09 -0.82 2.96
CA VAL A 151 -9.21 -1.11 4.10
C VAL A 151 -9.88 -0.78 5.43
N LEU A 152 -10.59 0.36 5.52
CA LEU A 152 -11.37 0.73 6.71
C LEU A 152 -12.49 -0.27 7.00
N SER A 153 -13.13 -0.85 5.98
CA SER A 153 -14.17 -1.87 6.18
C SER A 153 -13.67 -3.14 6.89
N PHE A 154 -12.36 -3.43 6.84
CA PHE A 154 -11.75 -4.56 7.54
C PHE A 154 -11.28 -4.24 8.97
N ARG A 155 -11.63 -3.06 9.50
CA ARG A 155 -11.27 -2.64 10.85
C ARG A 155 -11.69 -3.64 11.93
N SER A 156 -12.94 -4.10 11.91
CA SER A 156 -13.43 -5.05 12.92
C SER A 156 -12.65 -6.36 12.92
N ILE A 157 -12.28 -6.85 11.73
CA ILE A 157 -11.43 -8.04 11.58
C ILE A 157 -10.08 -7.80 12.26
N ARG A 158 -9.42 -6.67 11.98
CA ARG A 158 -8.12 -6.34 12.60
C ARG A 158 -8.21 -6.21 14.12
N GLU A 159 -9.20 -5.47 14.62
CA GLU A 159 -9.41 -5.29 16.07
C GLU A 159 -9.67 -6.64 16.78
N GLU A 160 -10.45 -7.54 16.17
CA GLU A 160 -10.72 -8.87 16.72
C GLU A 160 -9.47 -9.77 16.74
N GLU A 161 -8.68 -9.80 15.66
CA GLU A 161 -7.47 -10.63 15.58
C GLU A 161 -6.37 -10.11 16.52
N VAL A 162 -6.21 -8.79 16.61
CA VAL A 162 -5.33 -8.15 17.61
C VAL A 162 -5.78 -8.50 19.02
N ALA A 163 -7.07 -8.35 19.34
CA ALA A 163 -7.58 -8.72 20.67
C ALA A 163 -7.37 -10.21 21.00
N ALA A 164 -7.49 -11.12 20.02
CA ALA A 164 -7.21 -12.55 20.22
C ALA A 164 -5.73 -12.80 20.55
N THR A 165 -4.82 -12.11 19.86
CA THR A 165 -3.39 -12.23 20.11
C THR A 165 -3.00 -11.63 21.46
N LEU A 166 -3.54 -10.46 21.81
CA LEU A 166 -3.30 -9.84 23.13
C LEU A 166 -3.75 -10.76 24.28
N ARG A 167 -4.89 -11.44 24.14
CA ARG A 167 -5.35 -12.42 25.15
C ARG A 167 -4.39 -13.59 25.31
N THR A 168 -3.84 -14.08 24.19
CA THR A 168 -2.84 -15.16 24.20
C THR A 168 -1.55 -14.72 24.89
N VAL A 169 -1.07 -13.51 24.58
CA VAL A 169 0.12 -12.91 25.20
C VAL A 169 -0.11 -12.63 26.69
N ALA A 170 -1.27 -12.12 27.08
CA ALA A 170 -1.60 -11.86 28.48
C ALA A 170 -1.75 -13.14 29.31
N ALA A 171 -2.26 -14.23 28.74
CA ALA A 171 -2.25 -15.53 29.39
C ALA A 171 -0.81 -16.01 29.67
N ALA A 172 0.09 -15.87 28.68
CA ALA A 172 1.51 -16.18 28.89
C ALA A 172 2.18 -15.26 29.93
N ALA A 173 1.80 -13.98 29.97
CA ALA A 173 2.28 -13.03 30.98
C ALA A 173 1.85 -13.46 32.39
N ALA A 174 0.61 -13.92 32.57
CA ALA A 174 0.11 -14.42 33.85
C ALA A 174 0.88 -15.67 34.32
N ASP A 175 1.29 -16.52 33.39
CA ASP A 175 2.12 -17.71 33.66
C ASP A 175 3.63 -17.38 33.84
N GLY A 176 4.04 -16.13 33.62
CA GLY A 176 5.46 -15.72 33.60
C GLY A 176 6.27 -16.36 32.46
N ARG A 177 5.61 -16.86 31.40
CA ARG A 177 6.25 -17.56 30.28
C ARG A 177 6.65 -16.62 29.16
N ALA A 178 7.72 -16.97 28.46
CA ALA A 178 8.07 -16.35 27.20
C ALA A 178 7.12 -16.80 26.07
N VAL A 179 6.90 -15.90 25.11
CA VAL A 179 6.13 -16.11 23.89
C VAL A 179 7.08 -15.97 22.72
N GLU A 180 7.00 -16.91 21.77
CA GLU A 180 7.66 -16.75 20.47
C GLU A 180 6.80 -15.79 19.62
N MET A 181 7.24 -14.52 19.57
CA MET A 181 6.46 -13.43 18.99
C MET A 181 6.48 -13.44 17.47
N ARG A 182 7.46 -14.06 16.81
CA ARG A 182 7.44 -14.18 15.34
C ARG A 182 6.24 -14.99 14.90
N ALA A 183 6.03 -16.17 15.46
CA ALA A 183 4.90 -17.05 15.19
C ALA A 183 3.57 -16.40 15.57
N ALA A 184 3.50 -15.72 16.73
CA ALA A 184 2.29 -15.00 17.13
C ALA A 184 1.91 -13.89 16.14
N LEU A 185 2.89 -13.10 15.70
CA LEU A 185 2.67 -12.01 14.73
C LEU A 185 2.35 -12.56 13.33
N CYS A 186 3.06 -13.59 12.88
CA CYS A 186 2.75 -14.27 11.62
C CYS A 186 1.32 -14.83 11.60
N ALA A 187 0.89 -15.50 12.67
CA ALA A 187 -0.47 -16.03 12.80
C ALA A 187 -1.52 -14.90 12.79
N LEU A 188 -1.30 -13.83 13.56
CA LEU A 188 -2.19 -12.66 13.59
C LEU A 188 -2.39 -12.05 12.20
N VAL A 189 -1.30 -11.78 11.48
CA VAL A 189 -1.38 -11.13 10.16
C VAL A 189 -1.98 -12.09 9.14
N ALA A 190 -1.64 -13.39 9.20
CA ALA A 190 -2.21 -14.39 8.31
C ALA A 190 -3.72 -14.54 8.51
N ASP A 191 -4.21 -14.58 9.76
CA ASP A 191 -5.64 -14.67 10.08
C ASP A 191 -6.38 -13.39 9.68
N SER A 192 -5.80 -12.21 9.98
CA SER A 192 -6.35 -10.91 9.56
C SER A 192 -6.49 -10.83 8.03
N THR A 193 -5.43 -11.19 7.31
CA THR A 193 -5.41 -11.21 5.85
C THR A 193 -6.39 -12.24 5.28
N SER A 194 -6.44 -13.45 5.84
CA SER A 194 -7.38 -14.48 5.42
C SER A 194 -8.83 -14.02 5.56
N ARG A 195 -9.18 -13.44 6.71
CA ARG A 195 -10.53 -12.95 6.94
C ARG A 195 -10.88 -11.77 6.03
N ALA A 196 -9.95 -10.86 5.76
CA ALA A 196 -10.17 -9.77 4.81
C ALA A 196 -10.33 -10.27 3.36
N VAL A 197 -9.54 -11.28 2.97
CA VAL A 197 -9.50 -11.78 1.59
C VAL A 197 -10.65 -12.75 1.28
N VAL A 198 -10.83 -13.79 2.10
CA VAL A 198 -11.81 -14.87 1.85
C VAL A 198 -12.98 -14.90 2.84
N GLY A 199 -12.95 -14.04 3.88
CA GLY A 199 -14.05 -13.91 4.85
C GLY A 199 -14.04 -14.93 5.99
N ASP A 200 -12.99 -15.72 6.12
CA ASP A 200 -12.85 -16.75 7.16
C ASP A 200 -11.36 -16.97 7.44
N ARG A 201 -11.04 -17.60 8.58
CA ARG A 201 -9.68 -18.08 8.84
C ARG A 201 -9.38 -19.28 7.96
N CYS A 202 -8.18 -19.33 7.40
CA CYS A 202 -7.75 -20.45 6.58
C CYS A 202 -7.28 -21.56 7.50
N LYS A 203 -8.03 -22.68 7.58
CA LYS A 203 -7.59 -23.86 8.36
C LYS A 203 -6.30 -24.48 7.83
N GLU A 204 -6.01 -24.24 6.57
CA GLU A 204 -4.80 -24.68 5.87
C GLU A 204 -3.77 -23.53 5.80
N SER A 205 -3.88 -22.50 6.65
CA SER A 205 -2.99 -21.33 6.67
C SER A 205 -1.53 -21.75 6.78
N ASP A 206 -1.20 -22.69 7.66
CA ASP A 206 0.16 -23.22 7.82
C ASP A 206 0.70 -23.86 6.54
N ALA A 207 -0.12 -24.62 5.82
CA ALA A 207 0.27 -25.23 4.55
C ALA A 207 0.45 -24.17 3.46
N LEU A 208 -0.45 -23.18 3.43
CA LEU A 208 -0.40 -22.06 2.50
C LEU A 208 0.83 -21.17 2.73
N ILE A 209 1.12 -20.82 3.99
CA ILE A 209 2.31 -20.04 4.39
C ILE A 209 3.58 -20.79 4.00
N ARG A 210 3.69 -22.09 4.32
CA ARG A 210 4.86 -22.89 3.92
C ARG A 210 5.03 -22.97 2.41
N ALA A 211 3.94 -23.14 1.66
CA ALA A 211 3.98 -23.16 0.20
C ALA A 211 4.42 -21.80 -0.36
N PHE A 212 3.94 -20.69 0.20
CA PHE A 212 4.37 -19.36 -0.20
C PHE A 212 5.83 -19.08 0.14
N ASP A 213 6.26 -19.35 1.37
CA ASP A 213 7.66 -19.18 1.80
C ASP A 213 8.62 -19.90 0.84
N ARG A 214 8.32 -21.17 0.56
CA ARG A 214 9.15 -21.96 -0.34
C ARG A 214 9.08 -21.49 -1.78
N SER A 215 7.91 -21.06 -2.25
CA SER A 215 7.74 -20.46 -3.58
C SER A 215 8.55 -19.18 -3.73
N MET A 216 8.58 -18.34 -2.70
CA MET A 216 9.38 -17.11 -2.68
C MET A 216 10.88 -17.41 -2.69
N GLU A 217 11.36 -18.39 -1.93
CA GLU A 217 12.77 -18.81 -1.98
C GLU A 217 13.18 -19.25 -3.39
N LEU A 218 12.35 -20.06 -4.06
CA LEU A 218 12.62 -20.54 -5.41
C LEU A 218 12.58 -19.39 -6.44
N ALA A 219 11.62 -18.48 -6.32
CA ALA A 219 11.44 -17.32 -7.18
C ALA A 219 12.50 -16.21 -6.98
N SER A 220 13.44 -16.38 -6.05
CA SER A 220 14.54 -15.43 -5.80
C SER A 220 15.55 -15.32 -6.94
N GLY A 221 15.50 -16.22 -7.93
CA GLY A 221 16.33 -16.18 -9.14
C GLY A 221 17.71 -16.82 -9.02
N PHE A 222 18.07 -17.40 -7.87
CA PHE A 222 19.38 -18.03 -7.63
C PHE A 222 19.38 -19.56 -7.86
N ASN A 223 18.51 -20.07 -8.74
CA ASN A 223 18.46 -21.47 -9.14
C ASN A 223 18.91 -21.67 -10.60
N PRO A 224 19.34 -22.88 -11.01
CA PRO A 224 19.90 -23.09 -12.35
C PRO A 224 18.99 -22.72 -13.52
N ALA A 225 17.67 -22.94 -13.40
CA ALA A 225 16.72 -22.61 -14.47
C ALA A 225 16.60 -21.10 -14.69
N ASP A 226 16.71 -20.33 -13.61
CA ASP A 226 16.61 -18.87 -13.66
C ASP A 226 17.92 -18.20 -14.07
N LEU A 227 19.06 -18.80 -13.70
CA LEU A 227 20.39 -18.28 -14.02
C LEU A 227 20.84 -18.59 -15.45
N TRP A 228 20.39 -19.70 -16.04
CA TRP A 228 20.73 -20.11 -17.41
C TRP A 228 19.49 -20.46 -18.24
N PRO A 229 18.62 -19.47 -18.51
CA PRO A 229 17.35 -19.71 -19.19
C PRO A 229 17.50 -20.27 -20.61
N SER A 230 18.63 -20.04 -21.30
CA SER A 230 18.87 -20.63 -22.63
C SER A 230 19.21 -22.13 -22.59
N SER A 231 19.63 -22.65 -21.42
CA SER A 231 20.11 -24.02 -21.28
C SER A 231 18.98 -24.97 -20.92
N ARG A 232 18.58 -25.81 -21.88
CA ARG A 232 17.62 -26.89 -21.63
C ARG A 232 18.10 -27.85 -20.53
N LEU A 233 19.40 -28.08 -20.43
CA LEU A 233 19.98 -28.91 -19.38
C LEU A 233 19.82 -28.26 -18.00
N ALA A 234 20.03 -26.95 -17.88
CA ALA A 234 19.82 -26.24 -16.62
C ALA A 234 18.34 -26.27 -16.19
N GLY A 235 17.42 -26.14 -17.14
CA GLY A 235 15.99 -26.34 -16.89
C GLY A 235 15.66 -27.77 -16.43
N LEU A 236 16.18 -28.80 -17.11
CA LEU A 236 15.93 -30.21 -16.77
C LEU A 236 16.52 -30.63 -15.42
N LEU A 237 17.70 -30.09 -15.07
CA LEU A 237 18.39 -30.38 -13.80
C LEU A 237 17.86 -29.51 -12.64
N SER A 238 17.06 -28.49 -12.91
CA SER A 238 16.47 -27.64 -11.87
C SER A 238 15.29 -28.34 -11.21
N GLY A 239 15.51 -28.92 -10.03
CA GLY A 239 14.43 -29.38 -9.15
C GLY A 239 13.44 -28.27 -8.79
N GLY A 240 13.90 -27.01 -8.78
CA GLY A 240 13.08 -25.85 -8.43
C GLY A 240 11.90 -25.59 -9.36
N LEU A 241 11.99 -25.93 -10.65
CA LEU A 241 10.86 -25.78 -11.58
C LEU A 241 9.73 -26.77 -11.27
N ARG A 242 10.07 -28.04 -11.03
CA ARG A 242 9.06 -29.04 -10.65
C ARG A 242 8.45 -28.72 -9.29
N GLU A 243 9.27 -28.22 -8.38
CA GLU A 243 8.84 -27.85 -7.04
C GLU A 243 7.88 -26.66 -7.06
N ILE A 244 8.16 -25.60 -7.83
CA ILE A 244 7.26 -24.43 -7.92
C ILE A 244 5.93 -24.79 -8.60
N GLU A 245 5.93 -25.67 -9.60
CA GLU A 245 4.71 -26.17 -10.23
C GLU A 245 3.85 -26.95 -9.23
N ALA A 246 4.45 -27.83 -8.43
CA ALA A 246 3.76 -28.58 -7.38
C ALA A 246 3.19 -27.65 -6.29
N HIS A 247 3.94 -26.61 -5.90
CA HIS A 247 3.46 -25.60 -4.96
C HIS A 247 2.29 -24.81 -5.53
N LEU A 248 2.38 -24.37 -6.79
CA LEU A 248 1.27 -23.69 -7.46
C LEU A 248 0.01 -24.57 -7.47
N HIS A 249 0.13 -25.85 -7.82
CA HIS A 249 -1.01 -26.79 -7.77
C HIS A 249 -1.61 -26.90 -6.36
N THR A 250 -0.77 -26.93 -5.33
CA THR A 250 -1.20 -26.99 -3.93
C THR A 250 -1.95 -25.72 -3.54
N VAL A 251 -1.37 -24.54 -3.81
CA VAL A 251 -1.98 -23.23 -3.53
C VAL A 251 -3.32 -23.10 -4.24
N LEU A 252 -3.38 -23.37 -5.55
CA LEU A 252 -4.61 -23.26 -6.32
C LEU A 252 -5.69 -24.23 -5.81
N GLY A 253 -5.31 -25.45 -5.41
CA GLY A 253 -6.23 -26.42 -4.83
C GLY A 253 -6.80 -26.00 -3.47
N ILE A 254 -6.00 -25.35 -2.62
CA ILE A 254 -6.49 -24.75 -1.37
C ILE A 254 -7.48 -23.62 -1.69
N LEU A 255 -7.13 -22.75 -2.64
CA LEU A 255 -7.98 -21.64 -3.05
C LEU A 255 -9.30 -22.12 -3.67
N ASP A 256 -9.29 -23.20 -4.44
CA ASP A 256 -10.51 -23.85 -4.94
C ASP A 256 -11.47 -24.22 -3.81
N ARG A 257 -10.96 -24.93 -2.78
CA ARG A 257 -11.77 -25.30 -1.61
C ARG A 257 -12.32 -24.07 -0.87
N LEU A 258 -11.53 -23.01 -0.74
CA LEU A 258 -11.97 -21.76 -0.09
C LEU A 258 -13.06 -21.05 -0.91
N ILE A 259 -12.90 -21.00 -2.23
CA ILE A 259 -13.87 -20.40 -3.15
C ILE A 259 -15.18 -21.19 -3.14
N GLU A 260 -15.12 -22.52 -3.24
CA GLU A 260 -16.29 -23.40 -3.17
C GLU A 260 -17.05 -23.24 -1.86
N LYS A 261 -16.34 -23.29 -0.72
CA LYS A 261 -16.92 -23.07 0.61
C LYS A 261 -17.63 -21.71 0.70
N ARG A 262 -17.05 -20.66 0.13
CA ARG A 262 -17.64 -19.32 0.12
C ARG A 262 -18.90 -19.26 -0.74
N LEU A 263 -18.85 -19.84 -1.95
CA LEU A 263 -19.99 -19.91 -2.86
C LEU A 263 -21.18 -20.66 -2.24
N GLN A 264 -20.92 -21.74 -1.49
CA GLN A 264 -21.96 -22.49 -0.76
C GLN A 264 -22.59 -21.66 0.37
N LYS A 265 -21.83 -20.83 1.08
CA LYS A 265 -22.33 -20.01 2.20
C LYS A 265 -23.18 -18.81 1.76
N LYS A 266 -22.99 -18.33 0.53
CA LYS A 266 -23.64 -17.11 -0.02
C LYS A 266 -25.07 -17.33 -0.54
N THR A 267 -25.60 -18.56 -0.47
CA THR A 267 -27.00 -18.87 -0.76
C THR A 267 -27.97 -18.41 0.34
N ALA A 268 -27.47 -17.91 1.48
CA ALA A 268 -28.25 -17.20 2.50
C ALA A 268 -28.12 -15.67 2.32
N PRO A 269 -29.20 -14.88 2.44
CA PRO A 269 -29.15 -13.44 2.22
C PRO A 269 -28.34 -12.76 3.33
N SER A 270 -27.18 -12.17 2.99
CA SER A 270 -26.43 -11.29 3.90
C SER A 270 -26.33 -9.88 3.33
N SER A 271 -26.51 -8.88 4.18
CA SER A 271 -26.41 -7.46 3.86
C SER A 271 -25.02 -7.07 3.31
N ALA A 272 -24.96 -5.98 2.56
CA ALA A 272 -23.74 -5.46 1.91
C ALA A 272 -22.60 -5.04 2.88
N ALA A 273 -22.85 -5.03 4.20
CA ALA A 273 -21.91 -4.58 5.22
C ALA A 273 -20.80 -5.60 5.59
N GLY A 274 -20.73 -6.76 4.92
CA GLY A 274 -19.77 -7.84 5.20
C GLY A 274 -19.09 -8.45 3.95
N GLU A 275 -18.97 -7.67 2.87
CA GLU A 275 -18.35 -8.12 1.61
C GLU A 275 -16.80 -8.17 1.71
N ASN A 276 -16.21 -9.34 1.47
CA ASN A 276 -14.74 -9.52 1.44
C ASN A 276 -14.15 -9.37 0.02
N ILE A 277 -12.83 -9.43 -0.12
CA ILE A 277 -12.16 -9.26 -1.43
C ILE A 277 -12.57 -10.34 -2.44
N LEU A 278 -12.67 -11.60 -2.03
CA LEU A 278 -13.12 -12.68 -2.91
C LEU A 278 -14.55 -12.42 -3.43
N ASP A 279 -15.44 -11.90 -2.58
CA ASP A 279 -16.79 -11.54 -2.99
C ASP A 279 -16.82 -10.46 -4.07
N VAL A 280 -15.95 -9.45 -3.94
CA VAL A 280 -15.77 -8.39 -4.93
C VAL A 280 -15.24 -8.95 -6.25
N LEU A 281 -14.21 -9.81 -6.20
CA LEU A 281 -13.64 -10.45 -7.39
C LEU A 281 -14.66 -11.34 -8.10
N LEU A 282 -15.43 -12.13 -7.35
CA LEU A 282 -16.51 -12.96 -7.90
C LEU A 282 -17.65 -12.12 -8.50
N ARG A 283 -17.95 -10.96 -7.91
CA ARG A 283 -18.92 -9.99 -8.46
C ARG A 283 -18.42 -9.43 -9.79
N ILE A 284 -17.18 -8.95 -9.83
CA ILE A 284 -16.54 -8.43 -11.05
C ILE A 284 -16.48 -9.49 -12.15
N HIS A 285 -16.16 -10.74 -11.79
CA HIS A 285 -16.16 -11.88 -12.70
C HIS A 285 -17.55 -12.11 -13.34
N LYS A 286 -18.61 -12.11 -12.53
CA LYS A 286 -19.99 -12.32 -12.99
C LYS A 286 -20.54 -11.14 -13.80
N GLU A 287 -20.23 -9.92 -13.40
CA GLU A 287 -20.68 -8.68 -14.05
C GLU A 287 -19.92 -8.35 -15.34
N GLY A 288 -18.98 -9.20 -15.79
CA GLY A 288 -17.86 -8.97 -16.73
C GLY A 288 -18.05 -8.15 -18.03
N GLY A 289 -19.23 -7.64 -18.36
CA GLY A 289 -19.56 -6.85 -19.55
C GLY A 289 -18.91 -5.46 -19.66
N GLY A 290 -17.90 -5.12 -18.85
CA GLY A 290 -17.18 -3.84 -18.95
C GLY A 290 -15.67 -3.92 -18.74
N LEU A 291 -15.08 -5.12 -18.69
CA LEU A 291 -13.62 -5.31 -18.66
C LEU A 291 -13.10 -5.55 -20.07
N GLN A 292 -11.91 -5.02 -20.39
CA GLN A 292 -11.23 -5.31 -21.65
C GLN A 292 -10.71 -6.76 -21.67
N PHE A 293 -10.24 -7.24 -20.52
CA PHE A 293 -9.79 -8.62 -20.33
C PHE A 293 -10.70 -9.30 -19.30
N PRO A 294 -11.34 -10.44 -19.65
CA PRO A 294 -12.14 -11.19 -18.69
C PRO A 294 -11.30 -11.61 -17.48
N LEU A 295 -11.83 -11.38 -16.28
CA LEU A 295 -11.20 -11.84 -15.05
C LEU A 295 -11.63 -13.29 -14.81
N ASP A 296 -10.92 -14.27 -15.35
CA ASP A 296 -11.25 -15.69 -15.15
C ASP A 296 -10.86 -16.22 -13.76
N MET A 297 -11.31 -17.44 -13.45
CA MET A 297 -11.14 -18.02 -12.12
C MET A 297 -9.67 -18.24 -11.75
N ASP A 298 -8.82 -18.56 -12.72
CA ASP A 298 -7.38 -18.70 -12.49
C ASP A 298 -6.75 -17.35 -12.12
N SER A 299 -7.13 -16.28 -12.82
CA SER A 299 -6.67 -14.92 -12.49
C SER A 299 -7.16 -14.51 -11.08
N ILE A 300 -8.39 -14.85 -10.70
CA ILE A 300 -8.91 -14.60 -9.35
C ILE A 300 -8.06 -15.32 -8.29
N LYS A 301 -7.75 -16.60 -8.50
CA LYS A 301 -6.91 -17.37 -7.56
C LYS A 301 -5.51 -16.76 -7.43
N LEU A 302 -4.90 -16.36 -8.55
CA LEU A 302 -3.58 -15.72 -8.53
C LEU A 302 -3.59 -14.35 -7.83
N ILE A 303 -4.63 -13.54 -8.04
CA ILE A 303 -4.81 -12.27 -7.31
C ILE A 303 -4.96 -12.51 -5.81
N ILE A 304 -5.72 -13.52 -5.42
CA ILE A 304 -5.89 -13.90 -4.02
C ILE A 304 -4.56 -14.35 -3.43
N ALA A 305 -3.80 -15.17 -4.16
CA ALA A 305 -2.46 -15.59 -3.75
C ALA A 305 -1.51 -14.40 -3.54
N ASP A 306 -1.51 -13.41 -4.43
CA ASP A 306 -0.75 -12.16 -4.28
C ASP A 306 -1.12 -11.40 -3.01
N LEU A 307 -2.42 -11.30 -2.70
CA LEU A 307 -2.91 -10.59 -1.51
C LEU A 307 -2.52 -11.32 -0.22
N PHE A 308 -2.58 -12.66 -0.20
CA PHE A 308 -2.13 -13.46 0.94
C PHE A 308 -0.63 -13.35 1.16
N SER A 309 0.17 -13.55 0.11
CA SER A 309 1.63 -13.51 0.19
C SER A 309 2.12 -12.09 0.53
N GLY A 310 1.67 -11.08 -0.23
CA GLY A 310 2.09 -9.69 -0.07
C GLY A 310 1.45 -8.95 1.11
N GLY A 311 0.30 -9.40 1.62
CA GLY A 311 -0.34 -8.83 2.82
C GLY A 311 0.07 -9.52 4.12
N GLY A 312 0.50 -10.77 4.03
CA GLY A 312 0.93 -11.61 5.16
C GLY A 312 2.39 -11.40 5.54
N GLU A 313 3.28 -11.99 4.75
CA GLU A 313 4.69 -12.20 5.13
C GLU A 313 5.46 -10.88 5.31
N THR A 314 5.23 -9.89 4.44
CA THR A 314 5.92 -8.59 4.52
C THR A 314 5.52 -7.79 5.75
N VAL A 315 4.24 -7.83 6.13
CA VAL A 315 3.71 -7.12 7.30
C VAL A 315 4.20 -7.78 8.58
N ALA A 316 4.15 -9.12 8.67
CA ALA A 316 4.68 -9.86 9.80
C ALA A 316 6.20 -9.64 9.96
N THR A 317 6.95 -9.67 8.87
CA THR A 317 8.40 -9.41 8.86
C THR A 317 8.71 -8.02 9.43
N LEU A 318 8.00 -6.98 9.00
CA LEU A 318 8.23 -5.62 9.49
C LEU A 318 7.83 -5.44 10.96
N LEU A 319 6.74 -6.09 11.42
CA LEU A 319 6.37 -6.10 12.84
C LEU A 319 7.44 -6.75 13.72
N VAL A 320 8.01 -7.88 13.26
CA VAL A 320 9.09 -8.58 13.95
C VAL A 320 10.34 -7.70 14.05
N TRP A 321 10.73 -7.03 12.95
CA TRP A 321 11.87 -6.11 12.96
C TRP A 321 11.63 -4.89 13.83
N ALA A 322 10.44 -4.29 13.78
CA ALA A 322 10.10 -3.15 14.63
C ALA A 322 10.18 -3.52 16.12
N MET A 323 9.62 -4.67 16.52
CA MET A 323 9.74 -5.15 17.90
C MET A 323 11.20 -5.43 18.28
N ALA A 324 11.96 -6.11 17.42
CA ALA A 324 13.37 -6.41 17.66
C ALA A 324 14.21 -5.14 17.84
N GLU A 325 14.00 -4.13 17.01
CA GLU A 325 14.70 -2.85 17.12
C GLU A 325 14.29 -2.07 18.37
N LEU A 326 13.01 -2.04 18.74
CA LEU A 326 12.60 -1.41 19.99
C LEU A 326 13.23 -2.08 21.21
N ILE A 327 13.33 -3.41 21.22
CA ILE A 327 13.98 -4.15 22.31
C ILE A 327 15.47 -3.81 22.41
N ARG A 328 16.16 -3.79 21.27
CA ARG A 328 17.58 -3.45 21.18
C ARG A 328 17.84 -1.98 21.56
N ASN A 329 16.84 -1.11 21.43
CA ASN A 329 16.92 0.33 21.69
C ASN A 329 15.90 0.79 22.77
N PRO A 330 16.19 0.55 24.07
CA PRO A 330 15.24 0.79 25.17
C PRO A 330 14.71 2.22 25.26
N MET A 331 15.50 3.24 24.89
CA MET A 331 15.03 4.63 24.87
C MET A 331 13.92 4.85 23.83
N ALA A 332 14.06 4.27 22.63
CA ALA A 332 13.03 4.35 21.59
C ALA A 332 11.78 3.57 22.02
N MET A 333 11.94 2.38 22.62
CA MET A 333 10.84 1.63 23.24
C MET A 333 10.09 2.47 24.28
N GLN A 334 10.81 3.12 25.18
CA GLN A 334 10.20 3.94 26.24
C GLN A 334 9.41 5.11 25.66
N LYS A 335 9.95 5.83 24.68
CA LYS A 335 9.26 6.95 24.01
C LYS A 335 7.99 6.49 23.30
N ALA A 336 8.07 5.44 22.50
CA ALA A 336 6.92 4.89 21.77
C ALA A 336 5.83 4.39 22.74
N THR A 337 6.21 3.63 23.77
CA THR A 337 5.28 3.14 24.80
C THR A 337 4.63 4.29 25.57
N ALA A 338 5.40 5.32 25.94
CA ALA A 338 4.87 6.48 26.65
C ALA A 338 3.86 7.28 25.81
N GLU A 339 4.15 7.48 24.52
CA GLU A 339 3.23 8.12 23.57
C GLU A 339 1.92 7.33 23.47
N VAL A 340 2.01 6.04 23.18
CA VAL A 340 0.86 5.15 23.00
C VAL A 340 0.01 5.09 24.28
N ARG A 341 0.63 4.85 25.44
CA ARG A 341 -0.10 4.80 26.72
C ARG A 341 -0.79 6.12 27.04
N ARG A 342 -0.15 7.26 26.76
CA ARG A 342 -0.77 8.58 26.95
C ARG A 342 -2.00 8.77 26.06
N ALA A 343 -1.90 8.41 24.78
CA ALA A 343 -2.98 8.59 23.82
C ALA A 343 -4.21 7.72 24.14
N PHE A 344 -4.00 6.49 24.62
CA PHE A 344 -5.08 5.52 24.80
C PHE A 344 -5.47 5.25 26.26
N ALA A 345 -4.79 5.82 27.25
CA ALA A 345 -5.15 5.69 28.66
C ALA A 345 -6.63 6.02 28.96
N PRO A 346 -7.24 7.08 28.39
CA PRO A 346 -8.66 7.38 28.63
C PRO A 346 -9.62 6.32 28.05
N ALA A 347 -9.22 5.65 26.97
CA ALA A 347 -10.04 4.64 26.31
C ALA A 347 -9.86 3.23 26.92
N GLY A 348 -8.74 2.98 27.61
CA GLY A 348 -8.42 1.69 28.21
C GLY A 348 -8.02 0.59 27.21
N ALA A 349 -8.11 0.85 25.91
CA ALA A 349 -7.68 -0.04 24.84
C ALA A 349 -7.41 0.76 23.56
N VAL A 350 -6.54 0.21 22.71
CA VAL A 350 -6.24 0.78 21.39
C VAL A 350 -7.35 0.40 20.40
N SER A 351 -7.82 1.36 19.60
CA SER A 351 -8.83 1.14 18.55
C SER A 351 -8.64 2.11 17.40
N GLU A 352 -9.12 1.75 16.21
CA GLU A 352 -9.00 2.61 15.02
C GLU A 352 -10.07 3.72 14.97
N GLY A 353 -11.14 3.62 15.76
CA GLY A 353 -12.39 4.38 15.57
C GLY A 353 -12.42 5.84 15.96
N LYS A 354 -11.32 6.39 16.48
CA LYS A 354 -11.26 7.78 16.97
C LYS A 354 -10.11 8.59 16.37
N GLY A 355 -9.46 8.09 15.32
CA GLY A 355 -8.34 8.78 14.67
C GLY A 355 -7.05 8.87 15.51
N ALA A 356 -7.09 8.48 16.79
CA ALA A 356 -5.95 8.58 17.71
C ALA A 356 -4.70 7.81 17.28
N LEU A 357 -4.83 6.72 16.50
CA LEU A 357 -3.68 6.05 15.89
C LEU A 357 -2.90 6.98 14.96
N GLY A 358 -3.60 7.80 14.17
CA GLY A 358 -2.99 8.79 13.28
C GLY A 358 -2.25 9.91 14.00
N GLU A 359 -2.47 10.08 15.31
CA GLU A 359 -1.80 11.09 16.15
C GLU A 359 -0.52 10.56 16.81
N LEU A 360 -0.22 9.25 16.71
CA LEU A 360 0.98 8.63 17.28
C LEU A 360 2.24 8.96 16.47
N ARG A 361 2.69 10.22 16.57
CA ARG A 361 3.80 10.75 15.77
C ARG A 361 5.06 9.91 15.91
N TYR A 362 5.49 9.62 17.13
CA TYR A 362 6.73 8.88 17.38
C TYR A 362 6.63 7.42 16.94
N LEU A 363 5.47 6.76 17.13
CA LEU A 363 5.24 5.42 16.59
C LEU A 363 5.38 5.38 15.06
N HIS A 364 4.87 6.38 14.35
CA HIS A 364 5.08 6.47 12.90
C HIS A 364 6.56 6.63 12.52
N LEU A 365 7.37 7.32 13.34
CA LEU A 365 8.81 7.42 13.11
C LEU A 365 9.50 6.08 13.32
N VAL A 366 9.09 5.32 14.34
CA VAL A 366 9.55 3.94 14.59
C VAL A 366 9.28 3.05 13.37
N ILE A 367 8.06 3.13 12.81
CA ILE A 367 7.69 2.33 11.62
C ILE A 367 8.51 2.74 10.40
N LYS A 368 8.71 4.05 10.18
CA LYS A 368 9.56 4.56 9.09
C LYS A 368 11.01 4.09 9.23
N GLU A 369 11.56 4.16 10.44
CA GLU A 369 12.95 3.75 10.71
C GLU A 369 13.13 2.24 10.59
N ALA A 370 12.18 1.46 11.10
CA ALA A 370 12.16 0.01 10.91
C ALA A 370 12.06 -0.36 9.42
N SER A 371 11.27 0.39 8.65
CA SER A 371 11.15 0.16 7.20
C SER A 371 12.39 0.58 6.41
N ARG A 372 13.12 1.60 6.88
CA ARG A 372 14.39 2.06 6.31
C ARG A 372 15.49 1.01 6.49
N LEU A 373 15.64 0.50 7.71
CA LEU A 373 16.66 -0.49 8.06
C LEU A 373 16.26 -1.89 7.60
N HIS A 374 14.99 -2.26 7.70
CA HIS A 374 14.54 -3.62 7.42
C HIS A 374 13.43 -3.64 6.38
N PRO A 375 13.68 -3.13 5.15
CA PRO A 375 12.69 -3.22 4.08
C PRO A 375 12.44 -4.71 3.79
N PRO A 376 11.19 -5.22 3.92
CA PRO A 376 10.95 -6.64 3.74
C PRO A 376 11.47 -7.15 2.40
N ALA A 377 11.29 -6.42 1.30
CA ALA A 377 11.88 -6.74 0.00
C ALA A 377 13.12 -5.87 -0.29
N PRO A 378 14.36 -6.32 0.02
CA PRO A 378 15.56 -5.49 -0.06
C PRO A 378 15.91 -5.05 -1.49
N PHE A 379 15.58 -5.85 -2.51
CA PHE A 379 15.74 -5.50 -3.93
C PHE A 379 14.46 -4.99 -4.61
N LEU A 380 13.40 -4.77 -3.82
CA LEU A 380 12.03 -4.76 -4.33
C LEU A 380 11.77 -6.03 -5.15
N LEU A 381 10.71 -5.99 -5.97
CA LEU A 381 10.54 -7.01 -7.01
C LEU A 381 11.33 -6.60 -8.27
N PRO A 382 12.02 -7.53 -8.96
CA PRO A 382 12.80 -7.23 -10.16
C PRO A 382 11.99 -6.53 -11.26
N ARG A 383 12.62 -5.62 -11.99
CA ARG A 383 12.08 -5.02 -13.23
C ARG A 383 12.86 -5.53 -14.42
N GLU A 384 12.36 -5.28 -15.62
CA GLU A 384 13.09 -5.50 -16.86
C GLU A 384 13.01 -4.25 -17.71
N CYS A 385 14.13 -3.91 -18.37
CA CYS A 385 14.23 -2.83 -19.33
C CYS A 385 13.52 -3.22 -20.64
N SER A 386 12.37 -2.63 -20.95
CA SER A 386 11.59 -2.99 -22.14
C SER A 386 12.17 -2.44 -23.44
N GLU A 387 12.93 -1.34 -23.36
CA GLU A 387 13.48 -0.58 -24.49
C GLU A 387 14.86 0.00 -24.09
N PRO A 388 15.84 0.08 -25.01
CA PRO A 388 17.15 0.67 -24.68
C PRO A 388 17.01 2.10 -24.17
N CYS A 389 17.63 2.42 -23.04
CA CYS A 389 17.63 3.75 -22.45
C CYS A 389 18.96 4.06 -21.75
N GLN A 390 19.07 5.22 -21.13
CA GLN A 390 20.21 5.58 -20.29
C GLN A 390 19.78 5.75 -18.84
N VAL A 391 20.64 5.31 -17.92
CA VAL A 391 20.51 5.58 -16.48
C VAL A 391 21.83 6.15 -15.99
N LEU A 392 21.79 7.37 -15.42
CA LEU A 392 22.95 8.18 -15.04
C LEU A 392 24.00 8.30 -16.16
N GLY A 393 23.54 8.40 -17.40
CA GLY A 393 24.39 8.51 -18.60
C GLY A 393 25.06 7.20 -19.05
N TYR A 394 24.67 6.05 -18.48
CA TYR A 394 25.09 4.72 -18.93
C TYR A 394 24.00 4.03 -19.74
N ASP A 395 24.39 3.34 -20.81
CA ASP A 395 23.46 2.60 -21.67
C ASP A 395 22.94 1.34 -20.98
N VAL A 396 21.62 1.18 -20.93
CA VAL A 396 20.92 0.00 -20.41
C VAL A 396 20.22 -0.73 -21.57
N PRO A 397 20.74 -1.88 -22.01
CA PRO A 397 20.12 -2.64 -23.10
C PRO A 397 18.72 -3.18 -22.74
N ARG A 398 17.87 -3.34 -23.75
CA ARG A 398 16.59 -4.07 -23.63
C ARG A 398 16.82 -5.49 -23.08
N GLY A 399 15.89 -5.96 -22.24
CA GLY A 399 15.94 -7.27 -21.59
C GLY A 399 16.87 -7.32 -20.37
N THR A 400 17.50 -6.20 -20.00
CA THR A 400 18.30 -6.14 -18.77
C THR A 400 17.38 -6.19 -17.55
N GLN A 401 17.62 -7.14 -16.66
CA GLN A 401 16.96 -7.20 -15.36
C GLN A 401 17.45 -6.03 -14.50
N VAL A 402 16.57 -5.39 -13.75
CA VAL A 402 16.93 -4.30 -12.84
C VAL A 402 16.53 -4.64 -11.41
N LEU A 403 17.52 -4.60 -10.51
CA LEU A 403 17.37 -4.76 -9.07
C LEU A 403 17.59 -3.41 -8.38
N VAL A 404 16.57 -2.89 -7.70
CA VAL A 404 16.68 -1.66 -6.91
C VAL A 404 16.97 -2.04 -5.47
N ASN A 405 18.20 -1.86 -5.02
CA ASN A 405 18.65 -2.20 -3.68
C ASN A 405 18.17 -1.15 -2.66
N ALA A 406 16.89 -1.20 -2.33
CA ALA A 406 16.26 -0.34 -1.31
C ALA A 406 16.95 -0.48 0.05
N TRP A 407 17.50 -1.65 0.36
CA TRP A 407 18.28 -1.88 1.59
C TRP A 407 19.58 -1.08 1.63
N ALA A 408 20.32 -1.03 0.50
CA ALA A 408 21.52 -0.21 0.38
C ALA A 408 21.19 1.29 0.40
N ILE A 409 20.16 1.71 -0.34
CA ILE A 409 19.69 3.10 -0.39
C ILE A 409 19.30 3.60 1.02
N GLY A 410 18.59 2.75 1.78
CA GLY A 410 18.22 3.04 3.15
C GLY A 410 19.40 3.24 4.08
N ARG A 411 20.62 2.82 3.73
CA ARG A 411 21.85 2.88 4.55
C ARG A 411 22.94 3.76 3.96
N ASP A 412 22.63 4.52 2.93
CA ASP A 412 23.60 5.38 2.27
C ASP A 412 23.86 6.64 3.11
N GLU A 413 25.08 6.76 3.62
CA GLU A 413 25.55 7.89 4.44
C GLU A 413 25.35 9.25 3.77
N ARG A 414 25.33 9.28 2.43
CA ARG A 414 25.12 10.51 1.65
C ARG A 414 23.71 11.08 1.79
N PHE A 415 22.71 10.22 2.04
CA PHE A 415 21.29 10.59 2.06
C PHE A 415 20.63 10.50 3.44
N TRP A 416 21.36 9.96 4.41
CA TRP A 416 20.93 9.94 5.80
C TRP A 416 21.90 10.73 6.70
N PRO A 417 22.12 12.04 6.42
CA PRO A 417 22.97 12.89 7.26
C PRO A 417 22.28 13.19 8.59
N GLY A 418 23.02 13.24 9.70
CA GLY A 418 22.42 13.61 10.99
C GLY A 418 23.19 13.20 12.25
N GLY A 419 24.52 13.17 12.23
CA GLY A 419 25.33 12.95 13.44
C GLY A 419 25.32 11.53 14.04
N GLY A 420 24.82 10.53 13.32
CA GLY A 420 24.83 9.12 13.71
C GLY A 420 24.98 8.19 12.51
N SER A 421 25.28 6.91 12.74
CA SER A 421 25.47 5.92 11.67
C SER A 421 24.16 5.61 10.95
N PRO A 422 24.14 5.41 9.61
CA PRO A 422 22.95 4.91 8.92
C PRO A 422 22.56 3.49 9.35
N GLU A 423 23.45 2.74 9.98
CA GLU A 423 23.14 1.40 10.54
C GLU A 423 22.45 1.49 11.91
N GLU A 424 22.43 2.68 12.54
CA GLU A 424 21.80 2.90 13.84
C GLU A 424 20.29 3.06 13.69
N PHE A 425 19.52 2.36 14.53
CA PHE A 425 18.07 2.54 14.65
C PHE A 425 17.77 3.80 15.46
N ARG A 426 17.39 4.87 14.77
CA ARG A 426 17.14 6.18 15.38
C ARG A 426 15.92 6.86 14.75
N PRO A 427 14.70 6.59 15.26
CA PRO A 427 13.46 7.20 14.78
C PRO A 427 13.51 8.73 14.68
N GLU A 428 14.26 9.38 15.58
CA GLU A 428 14.45 10.83 15.66
C GLU A 428 15.10 11.42 14.40
N ARG A 429 15.71 10.60 13.53
CA ARG A 429 16.21 11.10 12.23
C ARG A 429 15.13 11.67 11.32
N PHE A 430 13.86 11.36 11.62
CA PHE A 430 12.69 11.88 10.93
C PHE A 430 12.03 13.05 11.68
N GLU A 431 12.55 13.49 12.84
CA GLU A 431 12.05 14.64 13.61
C GLU A 431 12.60 15.98 13.12
N ASP A 432 13.88 16.04 12.72
CA ASP A 432 14.60 17.28 12.37
C ASP A 432 14.99 17.34 10.87
N GLY A 433 14.53 18.36 10.14
CA GLY A 433 15.30 18.92 9.01
C GLY A 433 15.14 18.35 7.59
N GLY A 434 14.05 17.67 7.22
CA GLY A 434 13.83 17.26 5.82
C GLY A 434 12.39 17.46 5.35
N GLU A 435 12.18 17.76 4.06
CA GLU A 435 10.87 17.58 3.40
C GLU A 435 10.23 16.29 3.90
N ALA A 436 8.92 16.31 4.23
CA ALA A 436 8.24 15.22 4.92
C ALA A 436 8.45 13.85 4.23
N VAL A 437 9.52 13.14 4.59
CA VAL A 437 9.92 11.87 3.98
C VAL A 437 8.81 10.88 4.28
N ASP A 438 8.12 10.42 3.25
CA ASP A 438 6.99 9.52 3.38
C ASP A 438 7.23 8.16 2.73
N LEU A 439 6.36 7.21 3.05
CA LEU A 439 6.43 5.84 2.55
C LEU A 439 5.73 5.68 1.19
N ARG A 440 5.27 6.79 0.57
CA ARG A 440 4.49 6.80 -0.67
C ARG A 440 5.36 6.89 -1.92
N GLY A 441 6.65 6.58 -1.82
CA GLY A 441 7.56 6.50 -2.96
C GLY A 441 7.81 7.83 -3.68
N ASN A 442 7.58 8.96 -3.00
CA ASN A 442 7.93 10.29 -3.50
C ASN A 442 9.37 10.67 -3.11
N ASN A 443 9.91 10.09 -2.04
CA ASN A 443 11.26 10.32 -1.56
C ASN A 443 12.14 9.09 -1.85
N PHE A 444 13.05 9.21 -2.82
CA PHE A 444 13.84 8.07 -3.31
C PHE A 444 14.91 7.57 -2.34
N GLN A 445 15.17 8.29 -1.23
CA GLN A 445 15.99 7.79 -0.13
C GLN A 445 15.27 6.76 0.75
N LEU A 446 13.93 6.67 0.69
CA LEU A 446 13.13 5.72 1.46
C LEU A 446 12.12 5.00 0.55
N LEU A 447 12.46 3.77 0.12
CA LEU A 447 11.68 3.01 -0.87
C LEU A 447 11.14 1.65 -0.40
N PRO A 448 10.69 1.45 0.86
CA PRO A 448 10.24 0.13 1.34
C PRO A 448 9.01 -0.42 0.58
N PHE A 449 8.23 0.45 -0.06
CA PHE A 449 7.07 0.10 -0.91
C PHE A 449 7.34 0.32 -2.40
N GLY A 450 8.58 0.64 -2.78
CA GLY A 450 8.96 1.08 -4.11
C GLY A 450 8.35 2.42 -4.51
N ALA A 451 8.39 2.72 -5.81
CA ALA A 451 7.88 3.95 -6.40
C ALA A 451 7.34 3.74 -7.82
N GLY A 452 6.71 4.79 -8.36
CA GLY A 452 6.18 4.82 -9.73
C GLY A 452 4.98 3.89 -9.94
N ARG A 453 4.75 3.50 -11.20
CA ARG A 453 3.58 2.68 -11.62
C ARG A 453 3.42 1.37 -10.84
N ARG A 454 4.53 0.78 -10.41
CA ARG A 454 4.61 -0.51 -9.73
C ARG A 454 4.82 -0.38 -8.22
N MET A 455 4.63 0.81 -7.65
CA MET A 455 4.58 1.00 -6.20
C MET A 455 3.56 0.03 -5.58
N CYS A 456 3.82 -0.48 -4.38
CA CYS A 456 2.94 -1.42 -3.70
C CYS A 456 1.49 -0.89 -3.62
N PRO A 457 0.48 -1.65 -4.08
CA PRO A 457 -0.92 -1.24 -3.91
C PRO A 457 -1.43 -1.45 -2.48
N GLY A 458 -0.72 -2.25 -1.67
CA GLY A 458 -1.11 -2.64 -0.32
C GLY A 458 -0.61 -1.72 0.81
N LEU A 459 -0.06 -0.54 0.50
CA LEU A 459 0.51 0.37 1.51
C LEU A 459 -0.48 0.66 2.66
N ALA A 460 -1.70 1.06 2.34
CA ALA A 460 -2.72 1.39 3.35
C ALA A 460 -3.12 0.16 4.18
N PHE A 461 -3.25 -1.01 3.54
CA PHE A 461 -3.55 -2.26 4.21
C PHE A 461 -2.43 -2.68 5.18
N ALA A 462 -1.18 -2.57 4.75
CA ALA A 462 -0.02 -2.88 5.56
C ALA A 462 0.07 -1.97 6.79
N LEU A 463 0.01 -0.64 6.60
CA LEU A 463 0.09 0.31 7.71
C LEU A 463 -1.03 0.11 8.74
N ALA A 464 -2.27 -0.12 8.30
CA ALA A 464 -3.38 -0.39 9.21
C ALA A 464 -3.15 -1.63 10.10
N ASN A 465 -2.56 -2.70 9.56
CA ASN A 465 -2.21 -3.88 10.35
C ASN A 465 -1.00 -3.64 11.26
N ILE A 466 0.00 -2.88 10.83
CA ILE A 466 1.23 -2.61 11.61
C ILE A 466 0.92 -1.69 12.78
N GLU A 467 0.29 -0.54 12.53
CA GLU A 467 0.04 0.52 13.51
C GLU A 467 -0.82 0.01 14.67
N LEU A 468 -1.96 -0.63 14.35
CA LEU A 468 -2.85 -1.17 15.38
C LEU A 468 -2.15 -2.23 16.23
N THR A 469 -1.43 -3.16 15.60
CA THR A 469 -0.75 -4.26 16.30
C THR A 469 0.35 -3.73 17.21
N LEU A 470 1.24 -2.88 16.68
CA LEU A 470 2.38 -2.36 17.43
C LEU A 470 1.90 -1.46 18.58
N ALA A 471 0.96 -0.54 18.34
CA ALA A 471 0.37 0.28 19.39
C ALA A 471 -0.29 -0.58 20.47
N SER A 472 -1.04 -1.61 20.11
CA SER A 472 -1.71 -2.48 21.09
C SER A 472 -0.71 -3.24 21.97
N LEU A 473 0.36 -3.77 21.38
CA LEU A 473 1.40 -4.49 22.12
C LEU A 473 2.13 -3.56 23.12
N LEU A 474 2.49 -2.35 22.70
CA LEU A 474 3.15 -1.36 23.55
C LEU A 474 2.22 -0.80 24.63
N PHE A 475 0.93 -0.65 24.32
CA PHE A 475 -0.06 -0.20 25.28
C PHE A 475 -0.19 -1.17 26.46
N HIS A 476 -0.37 -2.46 26.17
CA HIS A 476 -0.71 -3.48 27.17
C HIS A 476 0.49 -4.06 27.91
N PHE A 477 1.67 -4.15 27.28
CA PHE A 477 2.80 -4.91 27.82
C PHE A 477 4.09 -4.09 27.89
N ASP A 478 4.90 -4.36 28.91
CA ASP A 478 6.35 -4.19 28.80
C ASP A 478 6.98 -5.52 28.33
N TRP A 479 8.18 -5.46 27.79
CA TRP A 479 8.84 -6.60 27.13
C TRP A 479 10.22 -6.85 27.70
N GLU A 480 10.51 -8.12 27.97
CA GLU A 480 11.81 -8.57 28.45
C GLU A 480 12.33 -9.71 27.58
N VAL A 481 13.64 -9.80 27.40
CA VAL A 481 14.27 -10.93 26.70
C VAL A 481 14.82 -11.91 27.74
N PRO A 482 14.33 -13.16 27.81
CA PRO A 482 14.81 -14.13 28.79
C PRO A 482 16.33 -14.34 28.72
N GLY A 483 17.00 -14.26 29.87
CA GLY A 483 18.44 -14.51 29.97
C GLY A 483 19.34 -13.43 29.35
N MET A 484 18.77 -12.30 28.91
CA MET A 484 19.54 -11.22 28.30
C MET A 484 19.84 -10.12 29.31
N ALA A 485 21.13 -9.93 29.61
CA ALA A 485 21.60 -8.83 30.46
C ALA A 485 21.80 -7.52 29.68
N ASP A 486 22.14 -7.60 28.39
CA ASP A 486 22.48 -6.45 27.54
C ASP A 486 21.67 -6.48 26.23
N PRO A 487 20.65 -5.62 26.08
CA PRO A 487 19.84 -5.53 24.86
C PRO A 487 20.64 -5.19 23.60
N ALA A 488 21.80 -4.53 23.71
CA ALA A 488 22.60 -4.16 22.54
C ALA A 488 23.18 -5.38 21.79
N LYS A 489 23.29 -6.52 22.48
CA LYS A 489 23.76 -7.82 21.97
C LYS A 489 22.64 -8.67 21.36
N PHE A 490 21.43 -8.14 21.22
CA PHE A 490 20.32 -8.85 20.60
C PHE A 490 20.67 -9.25 19.17
N ASP A 491 20.40 -10.50 18.80
CA ASP A 491 20.72 -11.02 17.47
C ASP A 491 19.81 -10.39 16.40
N MET A 492 20.44 -9.64 15.49
CA MET A 492 19.82 -8.94 14.37
C MET A 492 20.21 -9.55 13.03
N THR A 493 20.72 -10.79 13.01
CA THR A 493 21.13 -11.45 11.77
C THR A 493 19.93 -11.69 10.84
N GLU A 494 20.11 -11.34 9.57
CA GLU A 494 19.16 -11.57 8.50
C GLU A 494 19.35 -12.97 7.89
N THR A 495 18.30 -13.52 7.30
CA THR A 495 18.36 -14.74 6.46
C THR A 495 18.17 -14.41 4.99
N MET A 496 18.63 -15.31 4.12
CA MET A 496 18.49 -15.18 2.66
C MET A 496 17.05 -15.48 2.22
N GLY A 497 16.52 -14.67 1.30
CA GLY A 497 15.18 -14.86 0.70
C GLY A 497 14.73 -13.64 -0.10
N ILE A 498 13.54 -13.71 -0.71
CA ILE A 498 12.88 -12.50 -1.27
C ILE A 498 12.52 -11.53 -0.14
N THR A 499 12.13 -12.06 1.02
CA THR A 499 11.97 -11.27 2.24
C THR A 499 13.22 -11.33 3.12
N ALA A 500 13.74 -10.19 3.56
CA ALA A 500 14.85 -10.09 4.51
C ALA A 500 14.32 -10.33 5.93
N ARG A 501 14.16 -11.61 6.30
CA ARG A 501 13.64 -12.03 7.61
C ARG A 501 14.75 -12.07 8.64
N ARG A 502 14.40 -11.85 9.90
CA ARG A 502 15.32 -12.14 11.01
C ARG A 502 15.53 -13.65 11.14
N LYS A 503 16.77 -14.08 11.31
CA LYS A 503 17.16 -15.49 11.38
C LYS A 503 16.75 -16.17 12.68
N GLY A 504 16.88 -15.47 13.81
CA GLY A 504 16.55 -16.01 15.14
C GLY A 504 15.09 -15.82 15.55
N ASP A 505 14.61 -16.73 16.41
CA ASP A 505 13.28 -16.68 17.03
C ASP A 505 13.13 -15.48 17.99
N LEU A 506 11.94 -14.86 18.02
CA LEU A 506 11.65 -13.67 18.84
C LEU A 506 11.00 -14.07 20.16
N LEU A 507 11.77 -14.72 21.03
CA LEU A 507 11.32 -15.16 22.35
C LEU A 507 11.30 -13.98 23.34
N LEU A 508 10.11 -13.51 23.70
CA LEU A 508 9.92 -12.38 24.61
C LEU A 508 9.03 -12.75 25.78
N ARG A 509 9.39 -12.29 26.98
CA ARG A 509 8.55 -12.37 28.17
C ARG A 509 7.71 -11.09 28.28
N PRO A 510 6.37 -11.18 28.13
CA PRO A 510 5.49 -10.04 28.32
C PRO A 510 5.23 -9.77 29.81
N VAL A 511 5.22 -8.50 30.20
CA VAL A 511 4.80 -8.04 31.52
C VAL A 511 3.54 -7.19 31.37
N LEU A 512 2.40 -7.68 31.85
CA LEU A 512 1.12 -6.99 31.71
C LEU A 512 1.11 -5.69 32.53
N ARG A 513 0.82 -4.56 31.86
CA ARG A 513 0.71 -3.22 32.48
C ARG A 513 -0.69 -2.65 32.42
N MET A 514 -1.37 -2.82 31.29
CA MET A 514 -2.76 -2.38 31.12
C MET A 514 -3.65 -3.60 30.88
N PRO A 515 -4.81 -3.73 31.55
CA PRO A 515 -5.71 -4.86 31.37
C PRO A 515 -6.09 -5.06 29.90
N VAL A 516 -6.10 -6.32 29.44
CA VAL A 516 -6.60 -6.65 28.10
C VAL A 516 -8.12 -6.86 28.17
N PRO A 517 -8.92 -6.14 27.35
CA PRO A 517 -10.37 -6.33 27.31
C PRO A 517 -10.77 -7.79 27.08
N GLY A 518 -11.77 -8.26 27.84
CA GLY A 518 -12.28 -9.63 27.73
C GLY A 518 -11.49 -10.69 28.52
N MET A 519 -10.46 -10.32 29.30
CA MET A 519 -9.90 -11.18 30.33
C MET A 519 -10.49 -10.85 31.70
N ALA A 520 -10.97 -11.87 32.42
CA ALA A 520 -11.32 -11.73 33.83
C ALA A 520 -10.04 -11.55 34.64
N VAL A 521 -9.74 -10.32 35.08
CA VAL A 521 -8.60 -10.05 35.95
C VAL A 521 -9.01 -10.38 37.39
N TRP A 522 -8.45 -11.45 37.96
CA TRP A 522 -8.39 -11.56 39.42
C TRP A 522 -7.29 -10.62 39.92
N PRO A 523 -7.56 -9.74 40.89
CA PRO A 523 -6.56 -8.80 41.37
C PRO A 523 -5.47 -9.58 42.12
N VAL A 524 -4.29 -9.67 41.53
CA VAL A 524 -3.07 -10.04 42.27
C VAL A 524 -2.74 -8.86 43.17
N ARG A 525 -3.17 -8.92 44.43
CA ARG A 525 -2.74 -7.99 45.47
C ARG A 525 -1.27 -8.28 45.78
N HIS A 526 -0.38 -7.39 45.37
CA HIS A 526 0.92 -7.26 46.03
C HIS A 526 0.70 -6.56 47.38
N GLY A 527 0.79 -7.32 48.46
CA GLY A 527 0.88 -6.85 49.85
C GLY A 527 1.84 -7.75 50.63
N PRO A 528 2.64 -7.20 51.55
CA PRO A 528 3.75 -7.93 52.15
C PRO A 528 3.25 -9.04 53.07
N ALA A 529 3.98 -10.15 53.08
CA ALA A 529 3.72 -11.30 53.92
C ALA A 529 3.64 -10.88 55.41
N GLN A 530 2.46 -11.01 56.01
CA GLN A 530 2.31 -11.17 57.44
C GLN A 530 1.74 -12.56 57.70
N ALA A 531 2.56 -13.37 58.35
CA ALA A 531 2.19 -14.68 58.86
C ALA A 531 1.27 -14.51 60.06
N LEU A 532 0.15 -15.22 60.08
CA LEU A 532 -0.48 -15.69 61.32
C LEU A 532 -1.04 -17.11 61.11
N PRO A 533 -0.96 -18.00 62.12
CA PRO A 533 -1.20 -19.43 62.00
C PRO A 533 -2.61 -19.83 62.45
N GLY A 534 -3.10 -20.98 61.96
CA GLY A 534 -4.10 -21.76 62.70
C GLY A 534 -5.10 -22.54 61.85
N LEU A 535 -5.21 -23.83 62.18
CA LEU A 535 -6.27 -24.79 61.84
C LEU A 535 -6.30 -25.24 60.37
N GLY A 536 -6.19 -26.51 60.00
CA GLY A 536 -6.44 -27.75 60.73
C GLY A 536 -7.08 -28.72 59.73
N ARG A 537 -6.45 -29.89 59.55
CA ARG A 537 -6.91 -31.12 58.88
C ARG A 537 -8.33 -31.11 58.28
N LEU A 538 -8.43 -31.54 57.02
CA LEU A 538 -9.23 -32.73 56.65
C LEU A 538 -8.77 -33.26 55.28
N GLN A 539 -8.37 -34.53 55.28
CA GLN A 539 -8.07 -35.37 54.12
C GLN A 539 -9.36 -35.96 53.53
N SER A 540 -9.20 -36.60 52.36
CA SER A 540 -10.10 -37.48 51.59
C SER A 540 -10.98 -36.76 50.56
N GLY A 541 -11.11 -37.23 49.32
CA GLY A 541 -10.56 -38.38 48.59
C GLY A 541 -11.25 -38.50 47.23
N TRP A 542 -10.69 -39.34 46.35
CA TRP A 542 -11.30 -39.94 45.13
C TRP A 542 -11.36 -39.04 43.87
N HIS A 543 -10.56 -39.26 42.80
CA HIS A 543 -10.76 -40.26 41.70
C HIS A 543 -12.23 -40.28 41.23
N GLY A 544 -12.60 -39.91 40.00
CA GLY A 544 -12.01 -40.15 38.68
C GLY A 544 -12.98 -41.06 37.91
N SER A 545 -13.61 -40.60 36.82
CA SER A 545 -14.06 -41.46 35.71
C SER A 545 -14.62 -40.64 34.54
N THR A 546 -14.00 -40.87 33.39
CA THR A 546 -14.50 -40.71 32.02
C THR A 546 -15.72 -41.59 31.74
N TYR A 547 -16.62 -41.17 30.83
CA TYR A 547 -17.38 -42.08 29.98
C TYR A 547 -17.77 -41.42 28.64
N THR A 548 -17.67 -42.21 27.58
CA THR A 548 -17.82 -41.90 26.16
C THR A 548 -19.20 -42.26 25.59
N SER A 549 -19.47 -41.64 24.44
CA SER A 549 -20.21 -42.13 23.25
C SER A 549 -21.74 -42.29 23.27
N GLY A 550 -22.40 -41.47 22.44
CA GLY A 550 -22.97 -41.92 21.15
C GLY A 550 -24.42 -42.43 21.13
N ARG A 551 -25.29 -41.78 20.34
CA ARG A 551 -26.15 -42.43 19.33
C ARG A 551 -26.92 -41.43 18.43
N THR A 552 -26.92 -41.82 17.17
CA THR A 552 -27.57 -41.41 15.91
C THR A 552 -29.10 -41.59 15.86
N VAL A 553 -29.87 -40.68 15.21
CA VAL A 553 -30.65 -40.86 13.92
C VAL A 553 -32.19 -40.93 14.15
N PRO A 554 -33.15 -40.63 13.22
CA PRO A 554 -33.24 -39.76 12.02
C PRO A 554 -34.57 -38.94 11.88
N ALA A 555 -34.76 -38.37 10.68
CA ALA A 555 -35.79 -37.49 10.13
C ALA A 555 -37.20 -38.06 9.82
N HIS A 556 -38.18 -37.14 9.74
CA HIS A 556 -39.41 -37.12 8.89
C HIS A 556 -39.71 -35.62 8.62
N GLY A 557 -40.05 -35.09 7.44
CA GLY A 557 -40.73 -35.62 6.27
C GLY A 557 -42.20 -35.18 6.29
N LEU A 558 -42.62 -34.19 5.48
CA LEU A 558 -43.95 -34.14 4.84
C LEU A 558 -44.16 -32.92 3.91
N HIS A 559 -44.82 -33.25 2.79
CA HIS A 559 -45.21 -32.46 1.62
C HIS A 559 -46.27 -31.37 1.88
N THR A 560 -46.37 -30.39 0.98
CA THR A 560 -47.62 -30.10 0.22
C THR A 560 -47.36 -29.26 -1.04
N ARG A 561 -48.29 -29.41 -2.00
CA ARG A 561 -48.24 -29.08 -3.44
C ARG A 561 -48.57 -27.61 -3.79
N PRO A 562 -48.33 -27.20 -5.05
CA PRO A 562 -48.37 -25.81 -5.49
C PRO A 562 -49.72 -25.39 -6.10
N SER A 563 -50.08 -24.11 -5.97
CA SER A 563 -51.18 -23.48 -6.72
C SER A 563 -50.68 -22.27 -7.51
N LYS A 564 -51.10 -22.26 -8.79
CA LYS A 564 -50.81 -21.30 -9.84
C LYS A 564 -51.61 -20.00 -9.62
N ILE A 565 -50.97 -18.84 -9.80
CA ILE A 565 -51.65 -17.60 -10.25
C ILE A 565 -50.84 -16.95 -11.39
N ARG A 566 -51.62 -16.39 -12.31
CA ARG A 566 -51.42 -15.92 -13.69
C ARG A 566 -50.42 -14.77 -13.87
N ALA A 567 -49.79 -14.75 -15.05
CA ALA A 567 -49.04 -13.66 -15.67
C ALA A 567 -49.97 -12.48 -16.08
N VAL A 568 -49.49 -11.23 -16.25
CA VAL A 568 -48.94 -10.58 -17.47
C VAL A 568 -48.95 -9.03 -17.18
N PRO A 569 -48.26 -8.07 -17.87
CA PRO A 569 -47.00 -8.03 -18.65
C PRO A 569 -45.98 -6.96 -18.15
N GLY A 570 -44.71 -7.07 -18.55
CA GLY A 570 -43.76 -5.95 -18.50
C GLY A 570 -42.45 -6.25 -19.24
N ARG A 571 -42.17 -5.50 -20.30
CA ARG A 571 -40.89 -5.38 -21.05
C ARG A 571 -40.56 -3.88 -21.13
N PRO A 572 -39.34 -3.45 -21.45
CA PRO A 572 -38.02 -3.88 -20.97
C PRO A 572 -37.17 -2.66 -20.51
N GLU A 573 -36.43 -2.75 -19.41
CA GLU A 573 -35.39 -1.74 -19.08
C GLU A 573 -34.07 -2.45 -18.79
N GLY A 574 -32.94 -1.88 -19.22
CA GLY A 574 -31.65 -2.38 -18.72
C GLY A 574 -30.36 -2.03 -19.47
N THR A 575 -30.20 -0.80 -19.97
CA THR A 575 -28.86 -0.25 -20.30
C THR A 575 -28.19 0.30 -19.04
N THR A 576 -27.58 -0.55 -18.19
CA THR A 576 -27.06 -0.09 -16.87
C THR A 576 -25.66 -0.56 -16.47
N LEU A 577 -24.86 -1.16 -17.37
CA LEU A 577 -23.49 -1.61 -17.03
C LEU A 577 -22.36 -0.68 -17.49
N LEU A 578 -22.56 0.12 -18.55
CA LEU A 578 -21.60 1.19 -18.91
C LEU A 578 -21.66 2.39 -17.94
N HIS A 579 -22.78 2.54 -17.22
CA HIS A 579 -23.03 3.67 -16.32
C HIS A 579 -22.35 3.51 -14.96
N LYS A 580 -22.15 2.27 -14.48
CA LYS A 580 -21.53 1.98 -13.17
C LYS A 580 -20.02 2.23 -13.14
N LYS A 581 -19.30 1.83 -14.21
CA LYS A 581 -17.84 1.99 -14.32
C LYS A 581 -17.35 3.41 -14.61
N LYS A 582 -18.20 4.26 -15.19
CA LYS A 582 -17.94 5.71 -15.30
C LYS A 582 -18.12 6.43 -13.95
N LYS A 583 -19.04 5.95 -13.10
CA LYS A 583 -19.37 6.56 -11.80
C LYS A 583 -18.25 6.43 -10.76
N GLU A 584 -17.53 5.32 -10.74
CA GLU A 584 -16.42 5.09 -9.79
C GLU A 584 -15.15 5.90 -10.14
N LEU A 585 -14.85 6.10 -11.42
CA LEU A 585 -13.73 6.95 -11.85
C LEU A 585 -14.03 8.45 -11.69
N ALA A 586 -15.30 8.82 -11.81
CA ALA A 586 -15.78 10.17 -11.53
C ALA A 586 -15.72 10.49 -10.03
N HIS A 587 -16.00 9.54 -9.13
CA HIS A 587 -15.96 9.76 -7.68
C HIS A 587 -14.57 10.06 -7.11
N MET A 588 -13.53 9.44 -7.66
CA MET A 588 -12.16 9.61 -7.16
C MET A 588 -11.53 10.95 -7.61
N HIS A 589 -11.88 11.44 -8.80
CA HIS A 589 -11.53 12.80 -9.23
C HIS A 589 -12.40 13.86 -8.55
N ALA A 590 -13.70 13.57 -8.34
CA ALA A 590 -14.64 14.46 -7.67
C ALA A 590 -14.17 14.83 -6.25
N CYS A 591 -13.62 13.89 -5.47
CA CYS A 591 -13.14 14.19 -4.10
C CYS A 591 -12.03 15.25 -4.06
N THR A 592 -11.12 15.31 -5.04
CA THR A 592 -10.02 16.28 -5.08
C THR A 592 -10.47 17.62 -5.67
N THR A 593 -11.35 17.60 -6.67
CA THR A 593 -11.92 18.82 -7.26
C THR A 593 -12.86 19.52 -6.28
N SER A 594 -13.70 18.77 -5.57
CA SER A 594 -14.60 19.26 -4.52
C SER A 594 -13.84 19.95 -3.38
N ALA A 595 -12.77 19.33 -2.88
CA ALA A 595 -11.94 19.92 -1.83
C ALA A 595 -11.29 21.25 -2.28
N THR A 596 -10.89 21.33 -3.55
CA THR A 596 -10.30 22.55 -4.14
C THR A 596 -11.35 23.66 -4.28
N THR A 597 -12.54 23.34 -4.79
CA THR A 597 -13.67 24.28 -4.88
C THR A 597 -14.06 24.80 -3.49
N LEU A 598 -14.18 23.92 -2.50
CA LEU A 598 -14.53 24.31 -1.13
C LEU A 598 -13.50 25.25 -0.50
N GLY A 599 -12.20 24.99 -0.70
CA GLY A 599 -11.13 25.86 -0.22
C GLY A 599 -11.24 27.28 -0.78
N TRP A 600 -11.48 27.41 -2.09
CA TRP A 600 -11.64 28.70 -2.74
C TRP A 600 -12.94 29.40 -2.37
N ALA A 601 -14.05 28.67 -2.24
CA ALA A 601 -15.33 29.26 -1.83
C ALA A 601 -15.22 29.90 -0.45
N ILE A 602 -14.56 29.23 0.51
CA ILE A 602 -14.32 29.77 1.84
C ILE A 602 -13.41 30.99 1.78
N ALA A 603 -12.32 30.94 1.00
CA ALA A 603 -11.40 32.07 0.86
C ALA A 603 -12.09 33.32 0.29
N GLU A 604 -12.93 33.17 -0.73
CA GLU A 604 -13.66 34.29 -1.34
C GLU A 604 -14.75 34.84 -0.43
N MET A 605 -15.46 33.97 0.30
CA MET A 605 -16.44 34.43 1.30
C MET A 605 -15.77 35.21 2.44
N ILE A 606 -14.58 34.79 2.90
CA ILE A 606 -13.82 35.55 3.91
C ILE A 606 -13.43 36.94 3.39
N ARG A 607 -13.05 37.04 2.11
CA ARG A 607 -12.71 38.32 1.46
C ARG A 607 -13.92 39.22 1.21
N LYS A 608 -15.13 38.66 1.19
CA LYS A 608 -16.39 39.39 0.99
C LYS A 608 -17.38 39.11 2.14
N PRO A 609 -17.26 39.84 3.28
CA PRO A 609 -18.07 39.60 4.47
C PRO A 609 -19.59 39.57 4.23
N ALA A 610 -20.10 40.40 3.31
CA ALA A 610 -21.51 40.40 2.95
C ALA A 610 -21.99 39.08 2.31
N VAL A 611 -21.13 38.41 1.52
CA VAL A 611 -21.41 37.09 0.93
C VAL A 611 -21.38 36.02 2.02
N MET A 612 -20.36 36.06 2.90
CA MET A 612 -20.27 35.14 4.05
C MET A 612 -21.49 35.25 4.96
N GLN A 613 -21.93 36.46 5.29
CA GLN A 613 -23.09 36.71 6.15
C GLN A 613 -24.38 36.16 5.53
N LYS A 614 -24.64 36.41 4.24
CA LYS A 614 -25.80 35.88 3.52
C LYS A 614 -25.79 34.35 3.47
N ALA A 615 -24.66 33.73 3.13
CA ALA A 615 -24.51 32.27 3.07
C ALA A 615 -24.66 31.62 4.46
N THR A 616 -24.13 32.26 5.50
CA THR A 616 -24.24 31.80 6.89
C THR A 616 -25.67 31.90 7.41
N ALA A 617 -26.35 33.02 7.14
CA ALA A 617 -27.74 33.22 7.52
C ALA A 617 -28.65 32.17 6.87
N GLU A 618 -28.46 31.91 5.57
CA GLU A 618 -29.20 30.88 4.83
C GLU A 618 -28.97 29.48 5.42
N ALA A 619 -27.71 29.10 5.69
CA ALA A 619 -27.39 27.82 6.32
C ALA A 619 -28.02 27.70 7.72
N ARG A 620 -27.88 28.72 8.58
CA ARG A 620 -28.44 28.70 9.93
C ARG A 620 -29.96 28.61 9.93
N GLN A 621 -30.63 29.33 9.04
CA GLN A 621 -32.08 29.26 8.90
C GLN A 621 -32.54 27.87 8.46
N ALA A 622 -31.85 27.24 7.51
CA ALA A 622 -32.20 25.92 6.99
C ALA A 622 -32.01 24.78 8.02
N PHE A 623 -31.04 24.90 8.94
CA PHE A 623 -30.71 23.83 9.89
C PHE A 623 -31.19 24.09 11.34
N ALA A 624 -31.79 25.25 11.63
CA ALA A 624 -32.28 25.61 12.96
C ALA A 624 -33.34 24.63 13.52
N THR A 625 -34.14 23.98 12.67
CA THR A 625 -35.20 23.05 13.07
C THR A 625 -34.74 21.59 13.17
N ALA A 626 -33.63 21.21 12.53
CA ALA A 626 -33.18 19.82 12.41
C ALA A 626 -32.06 19.44 13.39
N GLY A 627 -31.30 20.41 13.93
CA GLY A 627 -30.20 20.18 14.88
C GLY A 627 -29.00 19.38 14.33
N VAL A 628 -29.09 18.85 13.11
CA VAL A 628 -28.07 18.10 12.38
C VAL A 628 -28.21 18.40 10.89
N VAL A 629 -27.08 18.57 10.20
CA VAL A 629 -27.05 18.79 8.74
C VAL A 629 -27.50 17.51 8.04
N SER A 630 -28.61 17.57 7.30
CA SER A 630 -29.15 16.44 6.53
C SER A 630 -29.12 16.73 5.04
N GLU A 631 -28.88 15.70 4.22
CA GLU A 631 -28.73 15.81 2.75
C GLU A 631 -30.00 16.36 2.07
N GLY A 632 -31.17 16.22 2.70
CA GLY A 632 -32.46 16.72 2.19
C GLY A 632 -32.64 18.23 2.28
N ALA A 633 -31.97 18.92 3.21
CA ALA A 633 -32.09 20.37 3.40
C ALA A 633 -31.14 21.20 2.49
N LEU A 634 -30.25 20.54 1.75
CA LEU A 634 -29.26 21.19 0.88
C LEU A 634 -29.86 21.81 -0.38
N GLY A 635 -30.98 21.26 -0.86
CA GLY A 635 -31.69 21.79 -2.01
C GLY A 635 -32.31 23.18 -1.76
N GLU A 636 -32.43 23.58 -0.50
CA GLU A 636 -33.04 24.83 -0.07
C GLU A 636 -32.01 25.98 0.09
N LEU A 637 -30.71 25.67 0.05
CA LEU A 637 -29.60 26.63 0.19
C LEU A 637 -29.26 27.31 -1.14
N ARG A 638 -30.16 28.14 -1.66
CA ARG A 638 -30.06 28.76 -2.99
C ARG A 638 -28.85 29.68 -3.12
N TYR A 639 -28.61 30.54 -2.15
CA TYR A 639 -27.51 31.49 -2.17
C TYR A 639 -26.15 30.76 -2.09
N LEU A 640 -26.05 29.71 -1.28
CA LEU A 640 -24.85 28.87 -1.21
C LEU A 640 -24.53 28.21 -2.57
N GLN A 641 -25.54 27.85 -3.36
CA GLN A 641 -25.34 27.32 -4.71
C GLN A 641 -24.77 28.38 -5.66
N LEU A 642 -25.18 29.65 -5.52
CA LEU A 642 -24.60 30.77 -6.29
C LEU A 642 -23.12 30.98 -5.94
N VAL A 643 -22.78 30.90 -4.65
CA VAL A 643 -21.39 30.98 -4.17
C VAL A 643 -20.53 29.90 -4.82
N ILE A 644 -21.02 28.66 -4.87
CA ILE A 644 -20.30 27.54 -5.49
C ILE A 644 -20.14 27.76 -7.01
N ARG A 645 -21.18 28.23 -7.71
CA ARG A 645 -21.11 28.52 -9.15
C ARG A 645 -20.08 29.60 -9.48
N GLU A 646 -20.06 30.67 -8.68
CA GLU A 646 -19.09 31.75 -8.83
C GLU A 646 -17.66 31.31 -8.49
N THR A 647 -17.52 30.42 -7.52
CA THR A 647 -16.25 29.77 -7.19
C THR A 647 -15.75 28.92 -8.33
N LEU A 648 -16.60 28.12 -8.97
CA LEU A 648 -16.19 27.29 -10.10
C LEU A 648 -15.85 28.12 -11.35
N ARG A 649 -16.48 29.29 -11.53
CA ARG A 649 -16.16 30.24 -12.61
C ARG A 649 -14.77 30.84 -12.45
N LEU A 650 -14.47 31.38 -11.27
CA LEU A 650 -13.19 32.04 -11.01
C LEU A 650 -12.09 31.04 -10.69
N HIS A 651 -12.38 29.99 -9.95
CA HIS A 651 -11.40 29.02 -9.46
C HIS A 651 -11.74 27.61 -9.94
N PRO A 652 -11.76 27.36 -11.27
CA PRO A 652 -12.10 26.03 -11.78
C PRO A 652 -11.04 25.03 -11.30
N PRO A 653 -11.43 23.92 -10.67
CA PRO A 653 -10.48 22.91 -10.19
C PRO A 653 -9.72 22.21 -11.33
N ALA A 654 -10.21 22.35 -12.58
CA ALA A 654 -9.52 21.99 -13.81
C ALA A 654 -9.45 23.22 -14.75
N PRO A 655 -8.40 24.04 -14.67
CA PRO A 655 -8.29 25.28 -15.47
C PRO A 655 -8.15 25.00 -16.97
N LEU A 656 -7.65 23.81 -17.33
CA LEU A 656 -7.56 23.27 -18.69
C LEU A 656 -8.35 21.95 -18.74
N LEU A 657 -9.30 21.83 -19.66
CA LEU A 657 -10.00 20.56 -19.87
C LEU A 657 -9.07 19.51 -20.49
N VAL A 658 -9.44 18.24 -20.32
CA VAL A 658 -8.72 17.10 -20.88
C VAL A 658 -8.50 17.31 -22.39
N PRO A 659 -7.24 17.21 -22.90
CA PRO A 659 -6.94 17.36 -24.31
C PRO A 659 -7.78 16.40 -25.16
N ARG A 660 -8.36 16.91 -26.24
CA ARG A 660 -9.11 16.10 -27.20
C ARG A 660 -8.37 16.05 -28.53
N GLU A 661 -8.19 14.86 -29.06
CA GLU A 661 -7.58 14.68 -30.38
C GLU A 661 -8.62 14.88 -31.50
N CYS A 662 -8.30 15.73 -32.46
CA CYS A 662 -9.07 15.95 -33.66
C CYS A 662 -8.95 14.72 -34.59
N ARG A 663 -10.05 13.98 -34.79
CA ARG A 663 -10.02 12.72 -35.57
C ARG A 663 -10.06 12.91 -37.08
N GLU A 664 -10.59 14.04 -37.53
CA GLU A 664 -10.73 14.40 -38.93
C GLU A 664 -10.57 15.92 -39.06
N PRO A 665 -10.02 16.44 -40.17
CA PRO A 665 -9.88 17.89 -40.34
C PRO A 665 -11.23 18.59 -40.20
N CYS A 666 -11.32 19.60 -39.36
CA CYS A 666 -12.56 20.35 -39.12
C CYS A 666 -12.28 21.83 -38.93
N GLN A 667 -13.32 22.66 -38.98
CA GLN A 667 -13.22 24.08 -38.61
C GLN A 667 -13.83 24.35 -37.25
N VAL A 668 -13.09 25.05 -36.39
CA VAL A 668 -13.57 25.55 -35.10
C VAL A 668 -13.51 27.07 -35.13
N LEU A 669 -14.67 27.74 -35.05
CA LEU A 669 -14.79 29.20 -35.13
C LEU A 669 -14.13 29.79 -36.40
N GLY A 670 -14.18 29.07 -37.53
CA GLY A 670 -13.57 29.47 -38.80
C GLY A 670 -12.07 29.16 -38.94
N TYR A 671 -11.45 28.54 -37.93
CA TYR A 671 -10.04 28.10 -37.98
C TYR A 671 -9.95 26.62 -38.33
N ASP A 672 -9.12 26.27 -39.31
CA ASP A 672 -8.85 24.87 -39.68
C ASP A 672 -8.04 24.15 -38.61
N VAL A 673 -8.59 23.05 -38.10
CA VAL A 673 -7.96 22.14 -37.15
C VAL A 673 -7.64 20.83 -37.87
N PRO A 674 -6.36 20.49 -38.06
CA PRO A 674 -5.98 19.28 -38.79
C PRO A 674 -6.20 18.02 -37.94
N ARG A 675 -6.40 16.90 -38.64
CA ARG A 675 -6.42 15.57 -38.01
C ARG A 675 -5.13 15.33 -37.21
N GLY A 676 -5.29 14.80 -36.00
CA GLY A 676 -4.21 14.53 -35.04
C GLY A 676 -3.88 15.69 -34.11
N ALA A 677 -4.47 16.89 -34.32
CA ALA A 677 -4.25 18.02 -33.44
C ALA A 677 -4.90 17.80 -32.06
N GLN A 678 -4.19 18.13 -30.98
CA GLN A 678 -4.73 18.12 -29.62
C GLN A 678 -5.37 19.49 -29.32
N VAL A 679 -6.68 19.48 -29.08
CA VAL A 679 -7.47 20.66 -28.73
C VAL A 679 -7.66 20.71 -27.21
N LEU A 680 -7.28 21.83 -26.62
CA LEU A 680 -7.34 22.06 -25.18
C LEU A 680 -8.23 23.28 -24.90
N VAL A 681 -9.24 23.13 -24.04
CA VAL A 681 -10.14 24.24 -23.67
C VAL A 681 -9.66 24.87 -22.37
N ASN A 682 -9.36 26.16 -22.41
CA ASN A 682 -8.91 26.93 -21.26
C ASN A 682 -10.11 27.56 -20.53
N VAL A 683 -10.69 26.80 -19.60
CA VAL A 683 -11.86 27.21 -18.80
C VAL A 683 -11.53 28.38 -17.90
N TRP A 684 -10.30 28.44 -17.38
CA TRP A 684 -9.84 29.54 -16.54
C TRP A 684 -9.87 30.88 -17.29
N ALA A 685 -9.46 30.89 -18.57
CA ALA A 685 -9.52 32.08 -19.41
C ALA A 685 -10.97 32.44 -19.78
N LEU A 686 -11.80 31.46 -20.13
CA LEU A 686 -13.22 31.68 -20.44
C LEU A 686 -14.00 32.25 -19.24
N GLY A 687 -13.68 31.80 -18.03
CA GLY A 687 -14.26 32.30 -16.79
C GLY A 687 -13.92 33.77 -16.50
N ARG A 688 -12.88 34.34 -17.13
CA ARG A 688 -12.40 35.72 -16.92
C ARG A 688 -12.53 36.62 -18.14
N ASP A 689 -13.12 36.12 -19.22
CA ASP A 689 -13.24 36.89 -20.44
C ASP A 689 -14.44 37.84 -20.36
N ALA A 690 -14.18 39.13 -20.50
CA ALA A 690 -15.18 40.19 -20.45
C ALA A 690 -16.28 40.04 -21.52
N ARG A 691 -16.03 39.29 -22.59
CA ARG A 691 -17.03 39.03 -23.65
C ARG A 691 -18.16 38.11 -23.16
N TYR A 692 -17.89 37.22 -22.20
CA TYR A 692 -18.86 36.25 -21.70
C TYR A 692 -19.49 36.63 -20.36
N TRP A 693 -18.85 37.55 -19.62
CA TRP A 693 -19.29 38.00 -18.30
C TRP A 693 -19.44 39.53 -18.25
N PRO A 694 -20.43 40.10 -18.99
CA PRO A 694 -20.71 41.53 -18.94
C PRO A 694 -21.34 41.91 -17.58
N GLY A 695 -21.15 43.15 -17.10
CA GLY A 695 -21.74 43.62 -15.83
C GLY A 695 -20.74 43.79 -14.67
N GLY A 696 -19.52 44.25 -14.94
CA GLY A 696 -18.48 44.55 -13.95
C GLY A 696 -17.14 43.91 -14.29
N SER A 697 -16.19 43.90 -13.35
CA SER A 697 -14.91 43.22 -13.57
C SER A 697 -15.12 41.70 -13.64
N PRO A 698 -14.70 41.01 -14.72
CA PRO A 698 -14.81 39.55 -14.82
C PRO A 698 -14.02 38.80 -13.74
N GLU A 699 -13.05 39.46 -13.11
CA GLU A 699 -12.26 38.86 -12.03
C GLU A 699 -12.92 39.01 -10.65
N GLU A 700 -13.99 39.80 -10.56
CA GLU A 700 -14.69 40.03 -9.31
C GLU A 700 -15.58 38.83 -8.94
N PHE A 701 -15.39 38.29 -7.74
CA PHE A 701 -16.26 37.28 -7.14
C PHE A 701 -17.61 37.90 -6.71
N ARG A 702 -18.68 37.71 -7.47
CA ARG A 702 -20.04 38.20 -7.17
C ARG A 702 -21.05 37.09 -7.49
N PRO A 703 -21.45 36.28 -6.49
CA PRO A 703 -22.42 35.20 -6.67
C PRO A 703 -23.76 35.65 -7.28
N GLU A 704 -24.19 36.87 -6.97
CA GLU A 704 -25.45 37.46 -7.46
C GLU A 704 -25.50 37.63 -8.99
N ARG A 705 -24.35 37.57 -9.69
CA ARG A 705 -24.28 37.60 -11.17
C ARG A 705 -25.12 36.50 -11.84
N PHE A 706 -25.32 35.38 -11.14
CA PHE A 706 -26.13 34.26 -11.62
C PHE A 706 -27.63 34.43 -11.35
N ASP A 707 -28.03 35.40 -10.52
CA ASP A 707 -29.44 35.76 -10.24
C ASP A 707 -29.94 36.89 -11.15
N ASP A 708 -29.08 37.87 -11.46
CA ASP A 708 -29.45 39.09 -12.22
C ASP A 708 -29.67 38.85 -13.73
N GLY A 709 -29.58 37.60 -14.20
CA GLY A 709 -29.67 37.27 -15.63
C GLY A 709 -28.49 37.80 -16.46
N GLU A 710 -27.44 38.33 -15.83
CA GLU A 710 -26.20 38.81 -16.47
C GLU A 710 -25.34 37.67 -17.04
N ALA A 711 -25.62 36.41 -16.65
CA ALA A 711 -25.10 35.22 -17.31
C ALA A 711 -25.63 35.16 -18.76
N ALA A 712 -24.93 35.82 -19.67
CA ALA A 712 -25.34 35.99 -21.05
C ALA A 712 -25.58 34.62 -21.72
N ALA A 713 -26.70 34.55 -22.45
CA ALA A 713 -27.14 33.47 -23.32
C ALA A 713 -26.17 33.10 -24.47
N ALA A 714 -24.88 33.44 -24.38
CA ALA A 714 -23.85 33.17 -25.37
C ALA A 714 -23.17 31.80 -25.19
N VAL A 715 -23.62 31.03 -24.19
CA VAL A 715 -23.11 29.69 -23.91
C VAL A 715 -24.29 28.71 -23.90
N ASP A 716 -25.08 28.74 -24.98
CA ASP A 716 -26.04 27.67 -25.25
C ASP A 716 -25.29 26.43 -25.77
N PHE A 717 -24.78 25.63 -24.83
CA PHE A 717 -24.20 24.31 -25.12
C PHE A 717 -25.25 23.24 -25.44
N LYS A 718 -26.53 23.59 -25.63
CA LYS A 718 -27.58 22.58 -25.86
C LYS A 718 -27.40 21.78 -27.16
N GLY A 719 -26.54 22.21 -28.08
CA GLY A 719 -26.20 21.46 -29.30
C GLY A 719 -24.98 20.53 -29.19
N ALA A 720 -24.19 20.61 -28.12
CA ALA A 720 -23.01 19.78 -27.91
C ALA A 720 -22.88 19.48 -26.43
N ASP A 721 -22.98 18.21 -26.03
CA ASP A 721 -22.92 17.66 -24.65
C ASP A 721 -21.72 18.17 -23.80
N PHE A 722 -21.73 19.45 -23.45
CA PHE A 722 -20.72 20.16 -22.67
C PHE A 722 -21.45 21.01 -21.63
N GLU A 723 -21.93 20.36 -20.57
CA GLU A 723 -22.19 21.07 -19.32
C GLU A 723 -20.82 21.42 -18.69
N LEU A 724 -20.42 22.69 -18.77
CA LEU A 724 -19.15 23.17 -18.21
C LEU A 724 -19.11 23.19 -16.67
N LEU A 725 -20.27 23.06 -16.01
CA LEU A 725 -20.38 23.02 -14.56
C LEU A 725 -21.21 21.79 -14.14
N PRO A 726 -20.65 20.87 -13.34
CA PRO A 726 -21.36 19.65 -12.97
C PRO A 726 -22.62 19.98 -12.14
N ALA A 727 -23.72 19.30 -12.43
CA ALA A 727 -24.98 19.38 -11.68
C ALA A 727 -24.86 18.89 -10.21
N ASP A 728 -23.72 18.30 -9.83
CA ASP A 728 -23.45 17.77 -8.49
C ASP A 728 -23.00 18.86 -7.49
N VAL A 729 -23.83 19.91 -7.33
CA VAL A 729 -23.74 20.88 -6.23
C VAL A 729 -24.03 20.30 -4.81
N PRO A 730 -24.74 19.16 -4.60
CA PRO A 730 -25.13 18.72 -3.25
C PRO A 730 -23.95 18.44 -2.31
N ARG A 731 -22.85 17.84 -2.78
CA ARG A 731 -21.76 17.40 -1.89
C ARG A 731 -20.89 18.54 -1.37
N ASP A 732 -20.61 19.50 -2.25
CA ASP A 732 -19.84 20.70 -1.87
C ASP A 732 -20.73 21.62 -1.03
N GLY A 733 -22.02 21.74 -1.40
CA GLY A 733 -23.03 22.41 -0.58
C GLY A 733 -23.11 21.84 0.84
N PHE A 734 -23.05 20.51 1.02
CA PHE A 734 -23.14 19.87 2.34
C PHE A 734 -21.96 20.17 3.27
N ALA A 735 -20.74 20.09 2.76
CA ALA A 735 -19.54 20.38 3.55
C ALA A 735 -19.49 21.87 3.94
N LEU A 736 -19.82 22.76 2.99
CA LEU A 736 -19.83 24.19 3.22
C LEU A 736 -20.95 24.62 4.18
N ALA A 737 -22.16 24.08 3.99
CA ALA A 737 -23.29 24.27 4.89
C ALA A 737 -22.98 23.81 6.32
N SER A 738 -22.28 22.69 6.48
CA SER A 738 -21.85 22.19 7.79
C SER A 738 -20.85 23.13 8.48
N LEU A 739 -19.93 23.72 7.73
CA LEU A 739 -18.97 24.70 8.26
C LEU A 739 -19.64 26.04 8.62
N LEU A 740 -20.63 26.48 7.85
CA LEU A 740 -21.36 27.72 8.12
C LEU A 740 -22.36 27.57 9.29
N PHE A 741 -22.93 26.36 9.45
CA PHE A 741 -23.85 26.05 10.54
C PHE A 741 -23.17 25.88 11.90
N HIS A 742 -21.99 25.25 11.94
CA HIS A 742 -21.33 24.88 13.19
C HIS A 742 -20.33 25.91 13.73
N PHE A 743 -20.04 26.98 13.00
CA PHE A 743 -19.02 27.97 13.38
C PHE A 743 -19.55 29.41 13.28
N ASP A 744 -19.18 30.25 14.25
CA ASP A 744 -19.39 31.70 14.23
C ASP A 744 -18.20 32.38 13.53
N TRP A 745 -18.50 33.16 12.50
CA TRP A 745 -17.53 33.91 11.70
C TRP A 745 -17.64 35.39 12.08
N GLU A 746 -16.76 35.90 12.95
CA GLU A 746 -16.72 37.32 13.32
C GLU A 746 -16.02 38.17 12.24
N GLU A 747 -16.48 39.43 12.06
CA GLU A 747 -15.89 40.39 11.11
C GLU A 747 -14.45 40.75 11.49
N PRO A 748 -13.45 40.52 10.62
CA PRO A 748 -12.13 41.08 10.82
C PRO A 748 -12.17 42.59 10.57
N SER A 749 -11.75 43.39 11.55
CA SER A 749 -11.57 44.84 11.37
C SER A 749 -10.50 45.11 10.31
N LEU A 750 -10.92 45.43 9.09
CA LEU A 750 -10.04 45.72 7.94
C LEU A 750 -9.63 47.19 7.95
N THR A 751 -8.38 47.45 8.31
CA THR A 751 -7.73 48.77 8.14
C THR A 751 -6.41 48.66 7.35
N ASP A 752 -6.39 47.90 6.25
CA ASP A 752 -5.48 48.14 5.11
C ASP A 752 -5.82 47.19 3.93
N PRO A 753 -6.28 47.67 2.75
CA PRO A 753 -6.59 46.81 1.61
C PRO A 753 -5.36 46.27 0.85
N ALA A 754 -4.15 46.81 1.08
CA ALA A 754 -2.97 46.49 0.27
C ALA A 754 -1.97 45.54 0.96
N GLY A 755 -2.13 45.26 2.26
CA GLY A 755 -1.22 44.45 3.06
C GLY A 755 -1.83 43.16 3.62
N PHE A 756 -2.83 42.56 2.97
CA PHE A 756 -3.56 41.41 3.50
C PHE A 756 -2.72 40.12 3.50
N ASP A 757 -2.03 39.83 4.61
CA ASP A 757 -1.42 38.52 4.87
C ASP A 757 -2.47 37.54 5.38
N MET A 758 -2.83 36.55 4.55
CA MET A 758 -3.76 35.48 4.91
C MET A 758 -3.29 34.65 6.12
N ALA A 759 -2.01 34.65 6.48
CA ALA A 759 -1.52 33.97 7.67
C ALA A 759 -1.88 34.72 8.97
N GLU A 760 -2.06 36.04 8.92
CA GLU A 760 -2.24 36.90 10.09
C GLU A 760 -3.72 37.02 10.50
N ALA A 761 -4.66 36.96 9.56
CA ALA A 761 -6.10 36.96 9.83
C ALA A 761 -6.58 35.73 10.65
N PHE A 762 -5.88 34.61 10.58
CA PHE A 762 -6.16 33.41 11.41
C PHE A 762 -5.51 33.48 12.80
N GLY A 763 -4.85 34.60 13.13
CA GLY A 763 -4.25 34.88 14.45
C GLY A 763 -5.20 35.52 15.47
N ILE A 764 -6.39 35.99 15.08
CA ILE A 764 -7.30 36.69 16.00
C ILE A 764 -8.44 35.76 16.47
N THR A 765 -8.23 35.23 17.69
CA THR A 765 -9.19 34.76 18.69
C THR A 765 -10.31 33.77 18.32
N VAL A 766 -9.97 32.59 17.82
CA VAL A 766 -10.86 31.41 17.97
C VAL A 766 -10.56 30.71 19.31
N ARG A 767 -11.41 30.92 20.32
CA ARG A 767 -11.27 30.27 21.64
C ARG A 767 -11.36 28.74 21.51
N ARG A 768 -10.22 28.09 21.72
CA ARG A 768 -9.96 26.66 22.05
C ARG A 768 -10.91 25.62 21.41
N LYS A 769 -10.61 25.24 20.16
CA LYS A 769 -10.52 23.83 19.67
C LYS A 769 -10.24 23.67 18.17
N ALA A 770 -10.05 24.75 17.40
CA ALA A 770 -9.94 24.68 15.94
C ALA A 770 -8.54 24.93 15.33
N HIS A 771 -7.44 24.77 16.09
CA HIS A 771 -6.09 25.10 15.59
C HIS A 771 -5.40 24.01 14.73
N LEU A 772 -6.01 22.84 14.52
CA LEU A 772 -5.33 21.68 13.90
C LEU A 772 -5.74 21.32 12.47
N VAL A 773 -6.81 21.91 11.92
CA VAL A 773 -7.33 21.51 10.59
C VAL A 773 -6.98 22.49 9.46
N LEU A 774 -6.85 23.79 9.74
CA LEU A 774 -6.72 24.81 8.68
C LEU A 774 -5.27 25.16 8.31
N ARG A 775 -4.29 24.88 9.17
CA ARG A 775 -2.87 25.24 8.96
C ARG A 775 -2.19 24.53 7.77
N PRO A 776 -2.50 23.26 7.42
CA PRO A 776 -1.92 22.61 6.24
C PRO A 776 -2.52 23.10 4.91
N ILE A 777 -3.76 23.61 4.93
CA ILE A 777 -4.49 24.03 3.73
C ILE A 777 -4.04 25.42 3.28
N LEU A 778 -3.78 26.33 4.22
CA LEU A 778 -3.41 27.72 3.92
C LEU A 778 -1.93 27.91 3.52
N ARG A 779 -1.04 26.95 3.84
CA ARG A 779 0.38 27.01 3.42
C ARG A 779 0.61 26.73 1.93
N LEU A 780 -0.41 26.30 1.19
CA LEU A 780 -0.32 25.99 -0.24
C LEU A 780 -0.80 27.15 -1.15
N ALA A 781 -1.19 28.31 -0.59
CA ALA A 781 -1.90 29.36 -1.32
C ALA A 781 -1.19 30.73 -1.38
N VAL A 782 0.13 30.81 -1.23
CA VAL A 782 0.88 32.07 -1.44
C VAL A 782 2.10 31.85 -2.36
N PRO A 783 2.03 32.31 -3.61
CA PRO A 783 3.21 32.71 -4.37
C PRO A 783 3.44 34.22 -4.21
N GLY A 784 4.53 34.64 -3.57
CA GLY A 784 5.13 35.98 -3.78
C GLY A 784 6.07 35.88 -4.99
N VAL A 785 5.82 36.55 -6.12
CA VAL A 785 6.05 37.98 -6.38
C VAL A 785 7.52 38.37 -6.15
N SER A 786 8.37 37.98 -7.10
CA SER A 786 9.10 38.89 -8.00
C SER A 786 9.63 38.11 -9.19
#